data_AF-Q7QA02-F1
#
_entry.id   AF-Q7QA02-F1
#
_cell.length_a   1.000
_cell.length_b   1.000
_cell.length_c   1.000
_cell.angle_alpha   90.00
_cell.angle_beta   90.00
_cell.angle_gamma   90.00
#
_symmetry.space_group_name_H-M   'P 1'
#
loop_
_entity.id
_entity.type
_entity.pdbx_description
1 polymer ?
#
loop_
_entity_poly.entity_id
_entity_poly.type
_entity_poly.pdbx_seq_one_letter_code
_entity_poly.pdbx_strand_id
1 'polypeptide(L)'
;MEGMRFCYGSAVRWRGTMRILASVLLVVVAVLDKAATQKPEDGPYRGKYIGKFNSYHHQASGDVYAVDEYTFLLTGFNYDGNGIDTFFWSGASNRPGPQGFIVPDEYGKTNILERYFNKDFTLRLPDNKKITEVKWLAVYDLNSQNNFADVYIPEDFEPPVPQKAGSLTAIAGGPMVSSDTIDILDSKTIRITDFSYDGKAGGQGAVHFWVGVGPSPSSKGSKVPDEMGYLDPIRAYDRETITLELPGDMTIFDIDWFSVYDVEARRDYGSILISDDLNVPPSLVRVTPHTESLPNCRQLHKDYRVSWEVFGPQITIQLAGNVQQDEYMSFGLSGSDSRSQMLGADVVVAFIDGHRGYAVDYNITSLAPCVQVLGQNKGVCRDDVVGGLDSYQLHTYSRENDINTITFRRTLISSDSGDKEFLLDRPMYVIWAMGRLDSNNEPTYHDVYPKRNVQIHFNTSEPVNDCFSFTSREANLKDVWERQQIFDRSVRAFTATLGPAGGKRGYQGITGHVSNGLAWYINGFLVPELWLRRGLTYSFLVRGGNNPHSPEFYHPLVITDEPHGGYDRLSDARQSEIRVLAGVEFTRRGRPKPIAAGPLCLARHPEGQDRRLDDNFATFKKFNRTLKWTCDSGDPAVLEITPNTSWPDVVYYNSFTHANMGWKIHIVDSYSQSARSHASAYSSFNHSIRLLLIASSFVVWTWALK
;
A
#
# COMPACT_ATOMS: atom_id res chain seq x y z
N MET A 1 91.75 34.56 1.84
CA MET A 1 91.82 36.03 1.67
C MET A 1 90.65 36.64 2.42
N GLU A 2 91.01 37.58 3.29
CA GLU A 2 90.25 38.60 4.06
C GLU A 2 88.76 38.79 3.70
N GLY A 3 87.81 39.11 4.60
CA GLY A 3 87.75 39.52 6.02
C GLY A 3 86.25 39.84 6.29
N MET A 4 85.66 39.72 7.49
CA MET A 4 85.66 40.69 8.60
C MET A 4 84.66 40.15 9.66
N ARG A 5 85.05 39.98 10.94
CA ARG A 5 84.81 40.86 12.13
C ARG A 5 83.33 41.00 12.56
N PHE A 6 82.90 41.07 13.83
CA PHE A 6 83.45 40.93 15.20
C PHE A 6 82.23 40.88 16.19
N CYS A 7 82.42 40.24 17.35
CA CYS A 7 81.87 40.50 18.71
C CYS A 7 80.36 40.47 19.11
N TYR A 8 80.11 39.56 20.07
CA TYR A 8 79.44 39.69 21.38
C TYR A 8 78.57 40.92 21.73
N GLY A 9 77.39 40.66 22.30
CA GLY A 9 76.75 41.58 23.26
C GLY A 9 75.24 41.42 23.50
N SER A 10 74.91 40.89 24.68
CA SER A 10 73.82 41.36 25.56
C SER A 10 72.36 40.95 25.30
N ALA A 11 71.83 40.18 26.26
CA ALA A 11 70.41 39.90 26.44
C ALA A 11 69.66 41.10 27.04
N VAL A 12 68.49 41.43 26.49
CA VAL A 12 67.45 42.22 27.17
C VAL A 12 66.12 41.50 27.02
N ARG A 13 65.45 41.40 28.16
CA ARG A 13 64.22 40.66 28.46
C ARG A 13 63.03 41.56 28.14
N TRP A 14 62.05 41.08 27.36
CA TRP A 14 60.69 41.60 27.36
C TRP A 14 59.72 40.45 27.61
N ARG A 15 59.18 40.42 28.84
CA ARG A 15 58.04 39.59 29.24
C ARG A 15 56.78 40.41 29.02
N GLY A 16 55.76 39.79 28.44
CA GLY A 16 54.36 40.11 28.73
C GLY A 16 53.55 40.66 27.57
N THR A 17 53.03 39.77 26.71
CA THR A 17 51.79 40.00 25.92
C THR A 17 51.20 38.73 25.30
N MET A 18 51.70 37.52 25.64
CA MET A 18 51.38 36.29 24.91
C MET A 18 50.43 35.33 25.67
N ARG A 19 49.71 35.81 26.70
CA ARG A 19 48.74 35.00 27.47
C ARG A 19 47.28 35.45 27.35
N ILE A 20 47.03 36.69 26.91
CA ILE A 20 45.65 37.22 26.82
C ILE A 20 45.01 36.89 25.47
N LEU A 21 45.79 36.89 24.37
CA LEU A 21 45.28 36.54 23.03
C LEU A 21 44.94 35.05 22.89
N ALA A 22 45.69 34.14 23.54
CA ALA A 22 45.40 32.70 23.51
C ALA A 22 44.14 32.33 24.30
N SER A 23 43.80 33.11 25.33
CA SER A 23 42.63 32.86 26.19
C SER A 23 41.33 33.35 25.56
N VAL A 24 41.38 34.44 24.77
CA VAL A 24 40.20 34.97 24.04
C VAL A 24 39.88 34.13 22.80
N LEU A 25 40.89 33.58 22.12
CA LEU A 25 40.66 32.70 20.96
C LEU A 25 40.06 31.34 21.38
N LEU A 26 40.42 30.82 22.56
CA LEU A 26 39.86 29.56 23.10
C LEU A 26 38.42 29.71 23.59
N VAL A 27 38.03 30.90 24.06
CA VAL A 27 36.63 31.18 24.47
C VAL A 27 35.74 31.44 23.26
N VAL A 28 36.25 32.04 22.18
CA VAL A 28 35.47 32.24 20.94
C VAL A 28 35.26 30.92 20.18
N VAL A 29 36.23 30.00 20.21
CA VAL A 29 36.05 28.64 19.67
C VAL A 29 35.09 27.81 20.53
N ALA A 30 35.08 27.99 21.86
CA ALA A 30 34.15 27.29 22.75
C ALA A 30 32.70 27.84 22.74
N VAL A 31 32.49 29.08 22.25
CA VAL A 31 31.15 29.70 22.16
C VAL A 31 30.53 29.53 20.77
N LEU A 32 31.32 29.19 19.73
CA LEU A 32 30.80 28.89 18.40
C LEU A 32 30.44 27.41 18.18
N ASP A 33 30.69 26.53 19.17
CA ASP A 33 30.39 25.09 19.09
C ASP A 33 29.01 24.69 19.68
N LYS A 34 28.15 25.67 20.00
CA LYS A 34 26.77 25.42 20.49
C LYS A 34 25.66 25.81 19.50
N ALA A 35 26.02 26.10 18.26
CA ALA A 35 25.08 26.18 17.14
C ALA A 35 25.49 25.14 16.07
N ALA A 36 25.79 23.93 16.51
CA ALA A 36 25.84 22.78 15.61
C ALA A 36 24.43 22.18 15.59
N THR A 37 23.72 22.42 14.49
CA THR A 37 22.67 21.52 14.00
C THR A 37 23.20 20.10 14.15
N GLN A 38 22.67 19.37 15.12
CA GLN A 38 23.05 17.98 15.34
C GLN A 38 22.71 17.21 14.06
N LYS A 39 23.74 16.88 13.27
CA LYS A 39 23.63 15.79 12.31
C LYS A 39 23.12 14.57 13.08
N PRO A 40 22.11 13.85 12.60
CA PRO A 40 21.68 12.62 13.25
C PRO A 40 22.87 11.65 13.32
N GLU A 41 23.04 11.01 14.48
CA GLU A 41 23.72 9.72 14.55
C GLU A 41 23.06 8.76 13.54
N ASP A 42 23.85 7.88 12.91
CA ASP A 42 23.42 6.91 11.89
C ASP A 42 21.99 6.35 12.16
N GLY A 43 21.00 6.83 11.41
CA GLY A 43 19.60 6.40 11.57
C GLY A 43 18.56 7.34 10.97
N PRO A 44 17.30 6.87 10.81
CA PRO A 44 16.19 7.70 10.33
C PRO A 44 15.89 8.83 11.31
N TYR A 45 15.43 9.98 10.81
CA TYR A 45 15.03 11.13 11.64
C TYR A 45 13.99 10.72 12.69
N ARG A 46 14.27 10.99 13.97
CA ARG A 46 13.51 10.50 15.14
C ARG A 46 12.69 11.58 15.85
N GLY A 47 12.61 12.78 15.27
CA GLY A 47 12.08 13.96 15.92
C GLY A 47 13.18 14.82 16.56
N LYS A 48 12.79 15.78 17.40
CA LYS A 48 13.72 16.75 18.00
C LYS A 48 14.34 16.18 19.26
N TYR A 49 15.67 16.12 19.31
CA TYR A 49 16.40 15.63 20.48
C TYR A 49 16.18 16.55 21.68
N ILE A 50 15.85 15.95 22.84
CA ILE A 50 15.71 16.66 24.12
C ILE A 50 16.98 16.51 24.93
N GLY A 51 17.48 15.28 25.07
CA GLY A 51 18.67 15.00 25.86
C GLY A 51 18.80 13.54 26.26
N LYS A 52 19.90 13.23 26.93
CA LYS A 52 20.18 11.93 27.51
C LYS A 52 19.73 11.88 28.96
N PHE A 53 19.17 10.75 29.39
CA PHE A 53 18.88 10.52 30.79
C PHE A 53 20.14 10.61 31.65
N ASN A 54 20.11 11.47 32.66
CA ASN A 54 21.09 11.51 33.72
C ASN A 54 20.86 10.32 34.65
N SER A 55 21.71 9.31 34.57
CA SER A 55 21.56 8.11 35.40
C SER A 55 22.11 8.33 36.81
N TYR A 56 21.29 8.04 37.83
CA TYR A 56 21.68 8.11 39.24
C TYR A 56 21.68 6.73 39.91
N HIS A 57 20.66 5.92 39.63
CA HIS A 57 20.49 4.59 40.19
C HIS A 57 19.86 3.63 39.17
N HIS A 58 19.91 2.33 39.46
CA HIS A 58 19.17 1.30 38.72
C HIS A 58 19.45 1.22 37.21
N GLN A 59 20.60 1.74 36.78
CA GLN A 59 21.03 1.76 35.37
C GLN A 59 20.01 2.42 34.43
N ALA A 60 19.13 3.26 34.97
CA ALA A 60 18.14 4.03 34.22
C ALA A 60 18.87 4.99 33.27
N SER A 61 18.84 4.71 31.97
CA SER A 61 19.59 5.46 30.95
C SER A 61 18.92 5.31 29.59
N GLY A 62 19.23 6.20 28.65
CA GLY A 62 18.67 6.23 27.31
C GLY A 62 18.63 7.66 26.77
N ASP A 63 18.34 7.80 25.49
CA ASP A 63 18.18 9.08 24.81
C ASP A 63 16.70 9.41 24.63
N VAL A 64 16.35 10.69 24.75
CA VAL A 64 14.96 11.17 24.71
C VAL A 64 14.80 12.20 23.58
N TYR A 65 13.80 11.96 22.75
CA TYR A 65 13.37 12.83 21.65
C TYR A 65 11.90 13.20 21.84
N ALA A 66 11.46 14.32 21.28
CA ALA A 66 10.04 14.61 21.04
C ALA A 66 9.69 14.23 19.61
N VAL A 67 8.67 13.40 19.42
CA VAL A 67 8.15 13.08 18.08
C VAL A 67 7.06 14.06 17.65
N ASP A 68 6.27 14.55 18.61
CA ASP A 68 5.24 15.58 18.42
C ASP A 68 5.07 16.40 19.71
N GLU A 69 4.01 17.20 19.81
CA GLU A 69 3.72 18.03 21.00
C GLU A 69 3.41 17.23 22.28
N TYR A 70 3.10 15.94 22.18
CA TYR A 70 2.53 15.13 23.26
C TYR A 70 3.36 13.89 23.59
N THR A 71 4.28 13.50 22.71
CA THR A 71 4.86 12.16 22.71
C THR A 71 6.38 12.23 22.72
N PHE A 72 6.97 11.58 23.73
CA PHE A 72 8.40 11.31 23.79
C PHE A 72 8.72 10.01 23.05
N LEU A 73 9.89 9.94 22.44
CA LEU A 73 10.53 8.71 22.00
C LEU A 73 11.77 8.48 22.84
N LEU A 74 11.82 7.32 23.49
CA LEU A 74 12.98 6.85 24.23
C LEU A 74 13.73 5.86 23.34
N THR A 75 15.04 6.02 23.21
CA THR A 75 15.89 5.10 22.43
C THR A 75 17.04 4.58 23.26
N GLY A 76 17.36 3.29 23.10
CA GLY A 76 18.38 2.60 23.87
C GLY A 76 18.08 2.60 25.37
N PHE A 77 16.80 2.59 25.77
CA PHE A 77 16.42 2.70 27.17
C PHE A 77 16.75 1.43 27.94
N ASN A 78 17.38 1.61 29.11
CA ASN A 78 17.76 0.55 30.03
C ASN A 78 17.28 0.90 31.43
N TYR A 79 16.81 -0.09 32.18
CA TYR A 79 16.46 0.02 33.60
C TYR A 79 16.47 -1.39 34.22
N ASP A 80 17.12 -1.56 35.36
CA ASP A 80 17.39 -2.89 35.93
C ASP A 80 16.16 -3.61 36.52
N GLY A 81 15.06 -2.89 36.76
CA GLY A 81 13.80 -3.43 37.29
C GLY A 81 13.78 -3.64 38.81
N ASN A 82 14.79 -3.17 39.55
CA ASN A 82 14.92 -3.46 40.99
C ASN A 82 14.25 -2.43 41.92
N GLY A 83 13.64 -1.37 41.37
CA GLY A 83 12.85 -0.42 42.16
C GLY A 83 11.52 -1.02 42.62
N ILE A 84 10.96 -0.46 43.70
CA ILE A 84 9.79 -1.04 44.38
C ILE A 84 8.51 -0.49 43.78
N ASP A 85 8.46 0.83 43.54
CA ASP A 85 7.28 1.56 43.08
C ASP A 85 7.71 2.62 42.04
N THR A 86 8.41 2.14 41.00
CA THR A 86 9.03 2.95 39.96
C THR A 86 8.10 3.20 38.79
N PHE A 87 8.01 4.44 38.34
CA PHE A 87 7.21 4.86 37.19
C PHE A 87 8.01 5.77 36.25
N PHE A 88 7.55 5.86 35.00
CA PHE A 88 7.82 7.06 34.22
C PHE A 88 7.04 8.22 34.84
N TRP A 89 7.73 9.31 35.10
CA TRP A 89 7.24 10.39 35.94
C TRP A 89 7.59 11.73 35.28
N SER A 90 6.68 12.70 35.34
CA SER A 90 6.90 14.02 34.77
C SER A 90 6.25 15.11 35.62
N GLY A 91 6.69 16.35 35.47
CA GLY A 91 6.15 17.47 36.23
C GLY A 91 6.67 18.83 35.79
N ALA A 92 5.98 19.88 36.25
CA ALA A 92 6.29 21.28 35.94
C ALA A 92 7.22 21.96 36.97
N SER A 93 7.58 21.25 38.05
CA SER A 93 8.52 21.75 39.06
C SER A 93 9.93 21.91 38.49
N ASN A 94 10.75 22.76 39.12
CA ASN A 94 12.13 22.97 38.68
C ASN A 94 13.06 21.75 38.86
N ARG A 95 12.62 20.72 39.61
CA ARG A 95 13.36 19.47 39.80
C ARG A 95 12.38 18.30 39.93
N PRO A 96 12.76 17.08 39.51
CA PRO A 96 12.03 15.85 39.81
C PRO A 96 11.75 15.70 41.30
N GLY A 97 10.52 15.35 41.64
CA GLY A 97 10.07 15.19 43.02
C GLY A 97 8.64 14.66 43.10
N PRO A 98 8.06 14.58 44.31
CA PRO A 98 6.77 13.93 44.53
C PRO A 98 5.58 14.69 43.93
N GLN A 99 5.76 15.94 43.50
CA GLN A 99 4.72 16.80 42.93
C GLN A 99 4.52 16.60 41.41
N GLY A 100 4.91 15.44 40.87
CA GLY A 100 4.71 15.10 39.45
C GLY A 100 3.47 14.24 39.21
N PHE A 101 3.43 13.60 38.04
CA PHE A 101 2.39 12.66 37.64
C PHE A 101 2.97 11.48 36.86
N ILE A 102 2.26 10.35 36.86
CA ILE A 102 2.65 9.14 36.12
C ILE A 102 2.47 9.38 34.62
N VAL A 103 3.50 9.08 33.85
CA VAL A 103 3.41 8.95 32.39
C VAL A 103 3.14 7.47 32.09
N PRO A 104 2.05 7.13 31.36
CA PRO A 104 1.79 5.75 30.99
C PRO A 104 2.93 5.14 30.16
N ASP A 105 3.16 3.84 30.33
CA ASP A 105 4.16 3.06 29.58
C ASP A 105 3.82 2.93 28.08
N GLU A 106 4.63 2.19 27.33
CA GLU A 106 4.44 2.00 25.88
C GLU A 106 3.13 1.29 25.50
N TYR A 107 2.43 0.68 26.47
CA TYR A 107 1.13 0.05 26.29
C TYR A 107 -0.02 0.90 26.86
N GLY A 108 0.27 2.13 27.28
CA GLY A 108 -0.70 3.03 27.90
C GLY A 108 -1.10 2.61 29.32
N LYS A 109 -0.29 1.81 30.01
CA LYS A 109 -0.55 1.36 31.38
C LYS A 109 0.24 2.19 32.38
N THR A 110 -0.33 2.34 33.58
CA THR A 110 0.30 3.07 34.70
C THR A 110 0.76 2.10 35.79
N ASN A 111 1.34 0.97 35.39
CA ASN A 111 1.84 -0.05 36.32
C ASN A 111 3.28 0.26 36.73
N ILE A 112 3.75 -0.40 37.79
CA ILE A 112 5.16 -0.35 38.21
C ILE A 112 6.02 -0.85 37.04
N LEU A 113 7.11 -0.13 36.75
CA LEU A 113 8.00 -0.44 35.65
C LEU A 113 8.72 -1.77 35.88
N GLU A 114 8.65 -2.63 34.88
CA GLU A 114 9.48 -3.82 34.79
C GLU A 114 10.88 -3.48 34.25
N ARG A 115 11.72 -4.50 34.08
CA ARG A 115 13.06 -4.34 33.53
C ARG A 115 13.01 -3.98 32.04
N TYR A 116 13.81 -2.98 31.65
CA TYR A 116 14.04 -2.62 30.25
C TYR A 116 15.48 -2.91 29.84
N PHE A 117 15.67 -3.44 28.64
CA PHE A 117 17.00 -3.72 28.08
C PHE A 117 17.08 -3.22 26.64
N ASN A 118 17.88 -2.18 26.43
CA ASN A 118 18.12 -1.51 25.15
C ASN A 118 16.87 -1.39 24.26
N LYS A 119 15.82 -0.81 24.83
CA LYS A 119 14.47 -0.75 24.25
C LYS A 119 14.20 0.63 23.65
N ASP A 120 13.57 0.64 22.48
CA ASP A 120 13.06 1.83 21.81
C ASP A 120 11.53 1.82 21.87
N PHE A 121 10.91 2.89 22.39
CA PHE A 121 9.45 3.00 22.51
C PHE A 121 9.02 4.45 22.72
N THR A 122 7.72 4.71 22.53
CA THR A 122 7.13 6.04 22.74
C THR A 122 6.37 6.10 24.05
N LEU A 123 6.38 7.28 24.67
CA LEU A 123 5.61 7.61 25.85
C LEU A 123 4.77 8.84 25.54
N ARG A 124 3.44 8.68 25.55
CA ARG A 124 2.51 9.79 25.35
C ARG A 124 2.10 10.37 26.69
N LEU A 125 2.19 11.69 26.83
CA LEU A 125 1.74 12.40 28.01
C LEU A 125 0.22 12.19 28.22
N PRO A 126 -0.22 11.91 29.47
CA PRO A 126 -1.62 11.71 29.79
C PRO A 126 -2.42 13.01 29.66
N ASP A 127 -3.74 12.88 29.59
CA ASP A 127 -4.70 14.01 29.58
C ASP A 127 -4.45 15.06 28.48
N ASN A 128 -3.79 14.68 27.38
CA ASN A 128 -3.34 15.57 26.30
C ASN A 128 -2.46 16.74 26.79
N LYS A 129 -1.69 16.54 27.86
CA LYS A 129 -0.66 17.50 28.27
C LYS A 129 0.41 17.62 27.21
N LYS A 130 0.88 18.85 26.98
CA LYS A 130 2.00 19.09 26.05
C LYS A 130 3.35 18.90 26.72
N ILE A 131 4.35 18.53 25.93
CA ILE A 131 5.76 18.47 26.36
C ILE A 131 6.21 19.83 26.91
N THR A 132 5.71 20.93 26.35
CA THR A 132 6.01 22.29 26.80
C THR A 132 5.39 22.66 28.16
N GLU A 133 4.47 21.85 28.69
CA GLU A 133 3.87 22.05 30.01
C GLU A 133 4.68 21.38 31.14
N VAL A 134 5.66 20.55 30.79
CA VAL A 134 6.51 19.84 31.75
C VAL A 134 7.96 20.27 31.62
N LYS A 135 8.69 20.24 32.74
CA LYS A 135 10.10 20.67 32.80
C LYS A 135 11.08 19.50 32.75
N TRP A 136 10.62 18.29 33.02
CA TRP A 136 11.45 17.11 33.06
C TRP A 136 10.63 15.83 32.84
N LEU A 137 11.30 14.81 32.31
CA LEU A 137 10.86 13.43 32.32
C LEU A 137 11.84 12.63 33.18
N ALA A 138 11.34 11.75 34.04
CA ALA A 138 12.14 11.00 34.99
C ALA A 138 11.68 9.55 35.13
N VAL A 139 12.60 8.70 35.58
CA VAL A 139 12.33 7.39 36.16
C VAL A 139 12.38 7.57 37.67
N TYR A 140 11.22 7.49 38.33
CA TYR A 140 11.07 7.92 39.72
C TYR A 140 10.38 6.84 40.55
N ASP A 141 10.94 6.53 41.73
CA ASP A 141 10.38 5.58 42.69
C ASP A 141 9.60 6.34 43.77
N LEU A 142 8.28 6.17 43.79
CA LEU A 142 7.38 6.91 44.68
C LEU A 142 7.50 6.46 46.14
N ASN A 143 7.86 5.19 46.37
CA ASN A 143 8.01 4.62 47.71
C ASN A 143 9.21 5.23 48.45
N SER A 144 10.37 5.30 47.80
CA SER A 144 11.59 5.87 48.37
C SER A 144 11.77 7.37 48.07
N GLN A 145 10.89 7.96 47.25
CA GLN A 145 10.96 9.33 46.76
C GLN A 145 12.29 9.67 46.07
N ASN A 146 12.88 8.66 45.42
CA ASN A 146 14.18 8.78 44.76
C ASN A 146 14.02 8.91 43.25
N ASN A 147 14.80 9.82 42.67
CA ASN A 147 14.96 9.98 41.24
C ASN A 147 16.06 9.04 40.75
N PHE A 148 15.72 8.06 39.92
CA PHE A 148 16.67 7.10 39.38
C PHE A 148 17.34 7.61 38.11
N ALA A 149 16.61 8.36 37.29
CA ALA A 149 17.16 9.13 36.19
C ALA A 149 16.23 10.25 35.76
N ASP A 150 16.78 11.35 35.24
CA ASP A 150 15.98 12.44 34.66
C ASP A 150 16.58 13.00 33.37
N VAL A 151 15.72 13.66 32.60
CA VAL A 151 16.09 14.56 31.53
C VAL A 151 15.26 15.84 31.68
N TYR A 152 15.91 17.00 31.55
CA TYR A 152 15.23 18.30 31.58
C TYR A 152 14.86 18.73 30.16
N ILE A 153 13.67 19.30 30.03
CA ILE A 153 13.18 19.87 28.78
C ILE A 153 13.63 21.34 28.74
N PRO A 154 14.31 21.78 27.66
CA PRO A 154 14.72 23.18 27.53
C PRO A 154 13.52 24.15 27.61
N GLU A 155 13.72 25.34 28.21
CA GLU A 155 12.63 26.32 28.38
C GLU A 155 12.12 26.89 27.04
N ASP A 156 12.98 26.91 26.02
CA ASP A 156 12.72 27.32 24.63
C ASP A 156 12.48 26.12 23.71
N PHE A 157 12.13 24.96 24.26
CA PHE A 157 11.89 23.76 23.47
C PHE A 157 10.62 23.87 22.63
N GLU A 158 10.78 23.97 21.32
CA GLU A 158 9.68 23.84 20.37
C GLU A 158 9.55 22.38 19.89
N PRO A 159 8.48 21.66 20.25
CA PRO A 159 8.25 20.30 19.76
C PRO A 159 7.98 20.29 18.24
N PRO A 160 8.25 19.18 17.55
CA PRO A 160 7.95 19.07 16.14
C PRO A 160 6.45 19.13 15.86
N VAL A 161 6.04 19.90 14.84
CA VAL A 161 4.63 20.05 14.44
C VAL A 161 4.51 20.14 12.92
N PRO A 162 3.39 19.71 12.30
CA PRO A 162 3.14 19.96 10.89
C PRO A 162 3.25 21.44 10.56
N GLN A 163 3.96 21.78 9.48
CA GLN A 163 4.24 23.17 9.10
C GLN A 163 3.66 23.52 7.74
N LYS A 164 3.25 24.79 7.58
CA LYS A 164 2.79 25.32 6.30
C LYS A 164 3.97 25.83 5.50
N ALA A 165 4.14 25.35 4.27
CA ALA A 165 5.25 25.73 3.42
C ALA A 165 4.90 26.82 2.40
N GLY A 166 3.64 26.88 1.95
CA GLY A 166 3.20 27.89 0.98
C GLY A 166 1.99 27.44 0.18
N SER A 167 1.86 27.95 -1.04
CA SER A 167 0.82 27.56 -2.00
C SER A 167 1.38 27.58 -3.41
N LEU A 168 0.81 26.75 -4.30
CA LEU A 168 1.16 26.76 -5.71
C LEU A 168 0.34 27.85 -6.40
N THR A 169 1.03 28.71 -7.13
CA THR A 169 0.41 29.67 -8.03
C THR A 169 1.02 29.49 -9.41
N ALA A 170 0.16 29.45 -10.44
CA ALA A 170 0.59 29.31 -11.82
C ALA A 170 1.62 30.39 -12.17
N ILE A 171 2.74 29.96 -12.76
CA ILE A 171 3.72 30.89 -13.33
C ILE A 171 3.12 31.49 -14.61
N ALA A 172 3.27 32.82 -14.78
CA ALA A 172 2.64 33.56 -15.88
C ALA A 172 2.93 32.94 -17.26
N GLY A 173 1.88 32.66 -18.04
CA GLY A 173 1.98 32.01 -19.35
C GLY A 173 2.05 30.48 -19.33
N GLY A 174 1.98 29.87 -18.14
CA GLY A 174 1.83 28.43 -17.94
C GLY A 174 0.37 27.94 -17.85
N PRO A 175 0.14 26.64 -18.02
CA PRO A 175 -1.09 25.93 -17.65
C PRO A 175 -1.48 26.19 -16.20
N MET A 176 -2.77 26.11 -15.91
CA MET A 176 -3.33 26.52 -14.63
C MET A 176 -3.02 25.47 -13.56
N VAL A 177 -1.94 25.70 -12.81
CA VAL A 177 -1.62 25.01 -11.55
C VAL A 177 -1.98 25.94 -10.39
N SER A 178 -2.75 25.44 -9.43
CA SER A 178 -3.06 26.18 -8.20
C SER A 178 -3.29 25.25 -7.02
N SER A 179 -3.01 25.74 -5.81
CA SER A 179 -3.44 25.12 -4.56
C SER A 179 -3.76 26.18 -3.51
N ASP A 180 -4.51 25.81 -2.46
CA ASP A 180 -4.75 26.68 -1.31
C ASP A 180 -3.54 26.69 -0.38
N THR A 181 -3.19 25.53 0.18
CA THR A 181 -2.00 25.38 1.03
C THR A 181 -1.25 24.08 0.77
N ILE A 182 0.08 24.14 0.91
CA ILE A 182 0.98 23.01 1.03
C ILE A 182 1.41 22.91 2.49
N ASP A 183 1.04 21.79 3.12
CA ASP A 183 1.42 21.43 4.48
C ASP A 183 2.48 20.33 4.43
N ILE A 184 3.59 20.51 5.15
CA ILE A 184 4.58 19.47 5.43
C ILE A 184 4.13 18.79 6.71
N LEU A 185 3.65 17.55 6.59
CA LEU A 185 3.03 16.83 7.70
C LEU A 185 4.06 16.15 8.60
N ASP A 186 5.09 15.59 7.98
CA ASP A 186 6.19 14.90 8.64
C ASP A 186 7.42 14.93 7.71
N SER A 187 8.51 14.29 8.15
CA SER A 187 9.78 14.27 7.42
C SER A 187 9.73 13.65 6.01
N LYS A 188 8.64 12.99 5.58
CA LYS A 188 8.48 12.41 4.23
C LYS A 188 7.17 12.77 3.52
N THR A 189 6.24 13.46 4.18
CA THR A 189 4.87 13.61 3.68
C THR A 189 4.50 15.07 3.43
N ILE A 190 4.05 15.35 2.21
CA ILE A 190 3.55 16.67 1.78
C ILE A 190 2.06 16.55 1.45
N ARG A 191 1.22 17.41 2.02
CA ARG A 191 -0.20 17.51 1.69
C ARG A 191 -0.48 18.80 0.92
N ILE A 192 -1.17 18.66 -0.20
CA ILE A 192 -1.59 19.78 -1.05
C ILE A 192 -3.11 19.85 -0.98
N THR A 193 -3.64 20.99 -0.54
CA THR A 193 -5.08 21.23 -0.42
C THR A 193 -5.60 22.04 -1.61
N ASP A 194 -6.82 21.72 -2.06
CA ASP A 194 -7.49 22.38 -3.18
C ASP A 194 -6.64 22.42 -4.48
N PHE A 195 -5.89 21.34 -4.74
CA PHE A 195 -5.00 21.23 -5.88
C PHE A 195 -5.78 21.15 -7.19
N SER A 196 -5.43 22.01 -8.13
CA SER A 196 -5.99 22.03 -9.47
C SER A 196 -4.88 22.05 -10.51
N TYR A 197 -5.04 21.21 -11.53
CA TYR A 197 -4.17 21.13 -12.69
C TYR A 197 -4.96 20.62 -13.89
N ASP A 198 -4.91 21.36 -15.00
CA ASP A 198 -5.78 21.11 -16.16
C ASP A 198 -5.43 19.87 -16.99
N GLY A 199 -4.26 19.26 -16.76
CA GLY A 199 -3.79 18.09 -17.50
C GLY A 199 -3.47 18.35 -18.98
N LYS A 200 -3.41 19.62 -19.42
CA LYS A 200 -3.19 20.02 -20.82
C LYS A 200 -1.75 20.48 -21.10
N ALA A 201 -0.93 20.58 -20.05
CA ALA A 201 0.44 21.01 -20.12
C ALA A 201 1.39 19.91 -20.63
N GLY A 202 2.35 20.30 -21.47
CA GLY A 202 3.28 19.36 -22.10
C GLY A 202 2.67 18.69 -23.33
N GLY A 203 3.50 18.13 -24.21
CA GLY A 203 3.04 17.30 -25.32
C GLY A 203 2.41 16.00 -24.81
N GLN A 204 2.84 14.84 -25.29
CA GLN A 204 2.44 13.57 -24.68
C GLN A 204 3.12 13.36 -23.31
N GLY A 205 2.70 14.11 -22.28
CA GLY A 205 2.84 13.77 -20.87
C GLY A 205 4.25 13.72 -20.28
N ALA A 206 4.76 14.85 -19.80
CA ALA A 206 6.01 14.87 -19.01
C ALA A 206 5.94 15.70 -17.72
N VAL A 207 4.73 16.05 -17.28
CA VAL A 207 4.53 16.81 -16.03
C VAL A 207 4.48 15.87 -14.84
N HIS A 208 5.33 16.13 -13.85
CA HIS A 208 5.45 15.31 -12.66
C HIS A 208 5.48 16.18 -11.40
N PHE A 209 5.19 15.57 -10.26
CA PHE A 209 5.66 16.12 -8.98
C PHE A 209 7.17 15.92 -8.90
N TRP A 210 7.87 17.00 -8.58
CA TRP A 210 9.31 17.10 -8.73
C TRP A 210 9.92 17.84 -7.56
N VAL A 211 11.05 17.35 -7.06
CA VAL A 211 11.77 17.95 -5.93
C VAL A 211 13.25 18.03 -6.23
N GLY A 212 13.98 18.88 -5.53
CA GLY A 212 15.42 18.89 -5.66
C GLY A 212 16.10 19.92 -4.79
N VAL A 213 17.40 20.04 -5.01
CA VAL A 213 18.30 20.93 -4.27
C VAL A 213 18.65 22.13 -5.15
N GLY A 214 18.95 23.26 -4.53
CA GLY A 214 19.31 24.53 -5.14
C GLY A 214 18.23 25.60 -4.98
N PRO A 215 18.51 26.83 -5.43
CA PRO A 215 17.64 27.99 -5.21
C PRO A 215 16.36 28.01 -6.07
N SER A 216 16.23 27.10 -7.05
CA SER A 216 15.10 27.07 -7.97
C SER A 216 14.93 25.70 -8.63
N PRO A 217 13.70 25.32 -9.03
CA PRO A 217 13.42 24.09 -9.77
C PRO A 217 14.28 23.92 -11.02
N SER A 218 14.71 22.68 -11.26
CA SER A 218 15.52 22.34 -12.43
C SER A 218 15.33 20.89 -12.88
N SER A 219 15.85 20.57 -14.07
CA SER A 219 15.81 19.21 -14.63
C SER A 219 16.66 18.19 -13.88
N LYS A 220 17.48 18.62 -12.91
CA LYS A 220 18.31 17.72 -12.08
C LYS A 220 17.60 17.22 -10.82
N GLY A 221 16.36 17.62 -10.59
CA GLY A 221 15.57 17.11 -9.48
C GLY A 221 15.20 15.64 -9.61
N SER A 222 14.41 15.16 -8.66
CA SER A 222 13.93 13.79 -8.55
C SER A 222 12.41 13.76 -8.63
N LYS A 223 11.90 12.67 -9.22
CA LYS A 223 10.47 12.44 -9.37
C LYS A 223 9.85 12.02 -8.04
N VAL A 224 8.73 12.62 -7.67
CA VAL A 224 7.90 12.18 -6.55
C VAL A 224 6.71 11.38 -7.09
N PRO A 225 6.44 10.17 -6.56
CA PRO A 225 5.23 9.42 -6.90
C PRO A 225 3.96 10.25 -6.64
N ASP A 226 2.92 10.04 -7.44
CA ASP A 226 1.59 10.61 -7.18
C ASP A 226 0.93 10.02 -5.92
N GLU A 227 -0.27 10.49 -5.57
CA GLU A 227 -1.00 10.05 -4.37
C GLU A 227 -1.37 8.56 -4.38
N MET A 228 -1.28 7.92 -5.56
CA MET A 228 -1.53 6.50 -5.76
C MET A 228 -0.23 5.70 -5.89
N GLY A 229 0.94 6.35 -5.91
CA GLY A 229 2.25 5.74 -6.01
C GLY A 229 2.83 5.62 -7.42
N TYR A 230 2.18 6.20 -8.44
CA TYR A 230 2.65 6.13 -9.82
C TYR A 230 3.73 7.17 -10.10
N LEU A 231 4.67 6.79 -10.96
CA LEU A 231 5.71 7.65 -11.52
C LEU A 231 5.34 8.13 -12.94
N ASP A 232 4.12 7.84 -13.38
CA ASP A 232 3.56 8.33 -14.63
C ASP A 232 3.38 9.87 -14.57
N PRO A 233 3.29 10.53 -15.73
CA PRO A 233 2.86 11.92 -15.80
C PRO A 233 1.52 12.11 -15.08
N ILE A 234 1.46 13.15 -14.24
CA ILE A 234 0.31 13.37 -13.36
C ILE A 234 -0.96 13.63 -14.17
N ARG A 235 -2.09 13.16 -13.63
CA ARG A 235 -3.43 13.36 -14.23
C ARG A 235 -3.92 14.80 -14.05
N ALA A 236 -5.06 15.13 -14.63
CA ALA A 236 -5.77 16.35 -14.27
C ALA A 236 -6.35 16.24 -12.84
N TYR A 237 -6.37 17.37 -12.13
CA TYR A 237 -6.95 17.50 -10.79
C TYR A 237 -7.92 18.69 -10.79
N ASP A 238 -9.07 18.52 -10.14
CA ASP A 238 -10.07 19.58 -9.93
C ASP A 238 -10.34 19.72 -8.43
N ARG A 239 -9.65 20.68 -7.80
CA ARG A 239 -9.87 21.07 -6.40
C ARG A 239 -9.79 19.89 -5.43
N GLU A 240 -8.76 19.08 -5.61
CA GLU A 240 -8.55 17.85 -4.85
C GLU A 240 -7.53 18.06 -3.73
N THR A 241 -7.75 17.43 -2.57
CA THR A 241 -6.72 17.33 -1.54
C THR A 241 -5.93 16.04 -1.75
N ILE A 242 -4.64 16.18 -2.05
CA ILE A 242 -3.73 15.05 -2.27
C ILE A 242 -2.62 15.04 -1.23
N THR A 243 -2.11 13.85 -0.94
CA THR A 243 -0.99 13.65 -0.02
C THR A 243 0.07 12.84 -0.75
N LEU A 244 1.27 13.40 -0.83
CA LEU A 244 2.42 12.86 -1.53
C LEU A 244 3.46 12.38 -0.53
N GLU A 245 4.16 11.32 -0.91
CA GLU A 245 5.25 10.76 -0.12
C GLU A 245 6.55 10.86 -0.92
N LEU A 246 7.60 11.39 -0.27
CA LEU A 246 8.92 11.47 -0.87
C LEU A 246 9.51 10.07 -1.09
N PRO A 247 10.11 9.83 -2.28
CA PRO A 247 10.54 8.50 -2.70
C PRO A 247 11.66 7.94 -1.83
N GLY A 248 11.66 6.62 -1.62
CA GLY A 248 12.74 5.91 -0.95
C GLY A 248 13.10 6.47 0.43
N ASP A 249 14.39 6.72 0.63
CA ASP A 249 14.99 7.27 1.84
C ASP A 249 14.94 8.80 1.92
N MET A 250 14.62 9.50 0.82
CA MET A 250 14.61 10.97 0.75
C MET A 250 13.63 11.61 1.75
N THR A 251 14.09 12.59 2.51
CA THR A 251 13.30 13.35 3.46
C THR A 251 13.10 14.79 3.02
N ILE A 252 12.22 15.51 3.71
CA ILE A 252 12.01 16.94 3.48
C ILE A 252 13.27 17.76 3.73
N PHE A 253 14.19 17.25 4.56
CA PHE A 253 15.47 17.89 4.88
C PHE A 253 16.52 17.72 3.78
N ASP A 254 16.25 16.88 2.78
CA ASP A 254 17.15 16.63 1.64
C ASP A 254 16.77 17.47 0.40
N ILE A 255 15.75 18.33 0.50
CA ILE A 255 15.21 19.10 -0.63
C ILE A 255 15.04 20.58 -0.27
N ASP A 256 15.27 21.45 -1.27
CA ASP A 256 15.16 22.90 -1.13
C ASP A 256 13.89 23.44 -1.80
N TRP A 257 13.25 22.65 -2.68
CA TRP A 257 12.04 23.05 -3.39
C TRP A 257 11.17 21.86 -3.79
N PHE A 258 9.87 22.13 -3.93
CA PHE A 258 8.86 21.25 -4.50
C PHE A 258 8.19 21.96 -5.68
N SER A 259 7.96 21.25 -6.80
CA SER A 259 7.45 21.81 -8.05
C SER A 259 6.55 20.85 -8.81
N VAL A 260 5.59 21.42 -9.53
CA VAL A 260 4.92 20.76 -10.67
C VAL A 260 5.74 21.08 -11.92
N TYR A 261 6.51 20.12 -12.40
CA TYR A 261 7.58 20.36 -13.36
C TYR A 261 7.43 19.51 -14.63
N ASP A 262 7.67 20.14 -15.78
CA ASP A 262 7.80 19.50 -17.09
C ASP A 262 9.26 19.16 -17.36
N VAL A 263 9.59 17.87 -17.29
CA VAL A 263 10.97 17.39 -17.42
C VAL A 263 11.52 17.61 -18.83
N GLU A 264 10.70 17.35 -19.84
CA GLU A 264 11.11 17.46 -21.25
C GLU A 264 11.22 18.92 -21.70
N ALA A 265 10.21 19.74 -21.36
CA ALA A 265 10.22 21.16 -21.70
C ALA A 265 11.13 21.99 -20.78
N ARG A 266 11.69 21.38 -19.74
CA ARG A 266 12.49 22.02 -18.68
C ARG A 266 11.79 23.24 -18.11
N ARG A 267 10.52 23.08 -17.75
CA ARG A 267 9.63 24.18 -17.38
C ARG A 267 8.96 23.91 -16.04
N ASP A 268 9.09 24.86 -15.13
CA ASP A 268 8.32 24.90 -13.89
C ASP A 268 6.94 25.50 -14.16
N TYR A 269 5.88 24.87 -13.66
CA TYR A 269 4.51 25.39 -13.74
C TYR A 269 4.04 26.01 -12.42
N GLY A 270 4.71 25.72 -11.32
CA GLY A 270 4.41 26.22 -10.00
C GLY A 270 5.26 25.49 -8.97
N SER A 271 5.88 26.25 -8.07
CA SER A 271 6.80 25.71 -7.07
C SER A 271 6.73 26.47 -5.76
N ILE A 272 7.25 25.84 -4.72
CA ILE A 272 7.52 26.44 -3.42
C ILE A 272 8.97 26.14 -3.04
N LEU A 273 9.56 27.02 -2.23
CA LEU A 273 10.81 26.75 -1.54
C LEU A 273 10.50 26.09 -0.19
N ILE A 274 11.32 25.12 0.18
CA ILE A 274 11.29 24.44 1.46
C ILE A 274 12.32 25.12 2.36
N SER A 275 11.95 25.39 3.61
CA SER A 275 12.83 26.06 4.56
C SER A 275 13.82 25.08 5.19
N ASP A 276 15.06 25.49 5.38
CA ASP A 276 16.09 24.67 6.06
C ASP A 276 15.80 24.49 7.57
N ASP A 277 15.04 25.41 8.18
CA ASP A 277 14.76 25.44 9.62
C ASP A 277 13.45 24.71 10.01
N LEU A 278 13.04 23.72 9.21
CA LEU A 278 11.81 22.96 9.48
C LEU A 278 11.94 22.10 10.75
N ASN A 279 10.92 22.19 11.60
CA ASN A 279 10.76 21.38 12.81
C ASN A 279 9.44 20.61 12.70
N VAL A 280 9.47 19.53 11.92
CA VAL A 280 8.32 18.67 11.59
C VAL A 280 8.43 17.29 12.24
N PRO A 281 7.32 16.60 12.52
CA PRO A 281 7.34 15.26 13.10
C PRO A 281 8.15 14.25 12.27
N PRO A 282 8.71 13.20 12.90
CA PRO A 282 9.28 12.08 12.17
C PRO A 282 8.17 11.28 11.45
N SER A 283 8.50 10.76 10.27
CA SER A 283 7.55 9.97 9.49
C SER A 283 7.36 8.55 10.06
N LEU A 284 6.13 8.06 10.02
CA LEU A 284 5.80 6.66 10.32
C LEU A 284 6.04 5.72 9.13
N VAL A 285 6.50 6.25 8.01
CA VAL A 285 6.84 5.47 6.81
C VAL A 285 8.05 4.59 7.10
N ARG A 286 7.87 3.27 6.98
CA ARG A 286 8.96 2.30 7.04
C ARG A 286 9.63 2.23 5.68
N VAL A 287 10.91 2.57 5.64
CA VAL A 287 11.78 2.42 4.46
C VAL A 287 12.44 1.05 4.49
N THR A 288 12.33 0.30 3.40
CA THR A 288 12.96 -1.00 3.22
C THR A 288 13.95 -0.91 2.06
N PRO A 289 15.26 -0.82 2.36
CA PRO A 289 16.29 -0.86 1.35
C PRO A 289 16.21 -2.17 0.56
N HIS A 290 16.34 -2.09 -0.77
CA HIS A 290 16.42 -3.27 -1.61
C HIS A 290 17.52 -3.08 -2.65
N THR A 291 18.55 -3.92 -2.58
CA THR A 291 19.71 -3.89 -3.48
C THR A 291 19.44 -4.69 -4.74
N GLU A 292 19.73 -4.10 -5.91
CA GLU A 292 19.60 -4.80 -7.19
C GLU A 292 20.70 -5.84 -7.38
N SER A 293 20.36 -6.97 -8.01
CA SER A 293 21.35 -7.93 -8.49
C SER A 293 21.71 -7.75 -9.98
N LEU A 294 20.98 -6.90 -10.71
CA LEU A 294 21.14 -6.67 -12.15
C LEU A 294 21.57 -5.21 -12.42
N PRO A 295 22.30 -4.93 -13.51
CA PRO A 295 22.90 -3.62 -13.77
C PRO A 295 21.87 -2.53 -14.08
N ASN A 296 20.77 -2.86 -14.76
CA ASN A 296 19.74 -1.88 -15.07
C ASN A 296 18.54 -2.05 -14.15
N CYS A 297 17.96 -0.94 -13.68
CA CYS A 297 16.73 -0.90 -12.93
C CYS A 297 15.85 0.29 -13.34
N ARG A 298 14.56 0.02 -13.49
CA ARG A 298 13.52 1.00 -13.73
C ARG A 298 12.42 0.90 -12.68
N GLN A 299 12.20 1.98 -11.93
CA GLN A 299 11.06 2.07 -11.01
C GLN A 299 9.77 2.33 -11.81
N LEU A 300 8.78 1.44 -11.69
CA LEU A 300 7.51 1.52 -12.42
C LEU A 300 6.39 2.11 -11.56
N HIS A 301 6.42 1.81 -10.27
CA HIS A 301 5.51 2.27 -9.21
C HIS A 301 6.31 2.36 -7.91
N LYS A 302 5.87 3.12 -6.90
CA LYS A 302 6.55 3.15 -5.58
C LYS A 302 6.73 1.75 -4.97
N ASP A 303 5.80 0.84 -5.30
CA ASP A 303 5.74 -0.55 -4.82
C ASP A 303 6.19 -1.58 -5.88
N TYR A 304 6.68 -1.15 -7.05
CA TYR A 304 7.06 -2.08 -8.12
C TYR A 304 8.19 -1.58 -9.02
N ARG A 305 9.17 -2.43 -9.26
CA ARG A 305 10.29 -2.15 -10.16
C ARG A 305 10.68 -3.36 -10.99
N VAL A 306 11.33 -3.07 -12.12
CA VAL A 306 11.90 -4.06 -13.02
C VAL A 306 13.39 -3.80 -13.18
N SER A 307 14.19 -4.85 -13.01
CA SER A 307 15.63 -4.82 -13.25
C SER A 307 15.97 -5.80 -14.36
N TRP A 308 16.93 -5.49 -15.22
CA TRP A 308 17.27 -6.36 -16.34
C TRP A 308 18.74 -6.33 -16.75
N GLU A 309 19.15 -7.41 -17.42
CA GLU A 309 20.43 -7.55 -18.09
C GLU A 309 20.23 -8.28 -19.42
N VAL A 310 20.89 -7.80 -20.47
CA VAL A 310 20.96 -8.51 -21.75
C VAL A 310 22.36 -9.09 -21.89
N PHE A 311 22.46 -10.41 -22.03
CA PHE A 311 23.74 -11.11 -22.20
C PHE A 311 23.62 -12.15 -23.31
N GLY A 312 24.38 -11.94 -24.40
CA GLY A 312 24.31 -12.80 -25.58
C GLY A 312 22.89 -12.81 -26.19
N PRO A 313 22.30 -13.99 -26.49
CA PRO A 313 20.95 -14.10 -27.05
C PRO A 313 19.85 -14.13 -25.98
N GLN A 314 20.16 -13.78 -24.72
CA GLN A 314 19.24 -13.89 -23.60
C GLN A 314 19.04 -12.55 -22.88
N ILE A 315 17.85 -12.41 -22.31
CA ILE A 315 17.52 -11.35 -21.36
C ILE A 315 17.15 -11.97 -20.01
N THR A 316 17.76 -11.48 -18.95
CA THR A 316 17.43 -11.78 -17.56
C THR A 316 16.64 -10.61 -17.00
N ILE A 317 15.49 -10.90 -16.39
CA ILE A 317 14.61 -9.91 -15.80
C ILE A 317 14.40 -10.28 -14.33
N GLN A 318 14.44 -9.29 -13.46
CA GLN A 318 14.07 -9.39 -12.06
C GLN A 318 12.91 -8.45 -11.78
N LEU A 319 11.85 -8.99 -11.20
CA LEU A 319 10.71 -8.24 -10.71
C LEU A 319 10.83 -8.16 -9.19
N ALA A 320 10.75 -6.95 -8.65
CA ALA A 320 10.69 -6.73 -7.21
C ALA A 320 9.49 -5.84 -6.89
N GLY A 321 8.67 -6.26 -5.92
CA GLY A 321 7.50 -5.48 -5.53
C GLY A 321 7.00 -5.81 -4.13
N ASN A 322 6.45 -4.78 -3.48
CA ASN A 322 5.80 -4.87 -2.19
C ASN A 322 4.37 -5.38 -2.40
N VAL A 323 4.19 -6.70 -2.32
CA VAL A 323 2.95 -7.40 -2.65
C VAL A 323 2.60 -8.42 -1.57
N GLN A 324 1.31 -8.68 -1.36
CA GLN A 324 0.83 -9.73 -0.45
C GLN A 324 1.09 -11.14 -1.02
N GLN A 325 0.85 -12.17 -0.20
CA GLN A 325 1.08 -13.56 -0.60
C GLN A 325 0.11 -14.03 -1.69
N ASP A 326 -1.11 -13.49 -1.73
CA ASP A 326 -2.13 -13.75 -2.75
C ASP A 326 -2.03 -12.79 -3.96
N GLU A 327 -0.96 -11.99 -4.04
CA GLU A 327 -0.76 -10.99 -5.08
C GLU A 327 0.32 -11.40 -6.08
N TYR A 328 0.09 -11.07 -7.35
CA TYR A 328 1.01 -11.29 -8.45
C TYR A 328 1.61 -9.98 -8.95
N MET A 329 2.77 -10.10 -9.56
CA MET A 329 3.42 -9.07 -10.37
C MET A 329 3.46 -9.54 -11.81
N SER A 330 3.20 -8.65 -12.76
CA SER A 330 3.26 -8.96 -14.19
C SER A 330 4.04 -7.91 -14.94
N PHE A 331 4.75 -8.37 -15.97
CA PHE A 331 5.57 -7.54 -16.84
C PHE A 331 5.66 -8.18 -18.21
N GLY A 332 5.68 -7.38 -19.27
CA GLY A 332 5.91 -7.92 -20.61
C GLY A 332 5.83 -6.90 -21.72
N LEU A 333 5.88 -7.41 -22.94
CA LEU A 333 5.89 -6.61 -24.15
C LEU A 333 4.47 -6.23 -24.57
N SER A 334 4.30 -4.96 -24.95
CA SER A 334 3.01 -4.44 -25.38
C SER A 334 2.44 -5.18 -26.59
N GLY A 335 1.11 -5.29 -26.63
CA GLY A 335 0.39 -5.73 -27.82
C GLY A 335 0.43 -4.76 -29.00
N SER A 336 1.05 -3.59 -28.84
CA SER A 336 1.22 -2.60 -29.91
C SER A 336 2.62 -1.99 -29.93
N ASP A 337 3.16 -1.77 -31.12
CA ASP A 337 4.45 -1.09 -31.33
C ASP A 337 4.38 0.44 -31.19
N SER A 338 3.19 1.01 -30.99
CA SER A 338 2.97 2.48 -30.95
C SER A 338 2.45 3.00 -29.61
N ARG A 339 2.08 2.11 -28.69
CA ARG A 339 1.58 2.46 -27.35
C ARG A 339 1.66 1.24 -26.42
N SER A 340 1.63 1.46 -25.11
CA SER A 340 1.41 0.39 -24.13
C SER A 340 -0.03 -0.12 -24.21
N GLN A 341 -0.21 -1.40 -24.53
CA GLN A 341 -1.52 -2.02 -24.73
C GLN A 341 -1.52 -3.45 -24.20
N MET A 342 -2.51 -3.78 -23.37
CA MET A 342 -2.71 -5.12 -22.81
C MET A 342 -3.20 -6.14 -23.85
N LEU A 343 -4.15 -5.77 -24.70
CA LEU A 343 -4.66 -6.67 -25.74
C LEU A 343 -3.56 -7.00 -26.76
N GLY A 344 -3.30 -8.28 -26.97
CA GLY A 344 -2.26 -8.81 -27.86
C GLY A 344 -0.86 -8.80 -27.26
N ALA A 345 -0.74 -8.54 -25.96
CA ALA A 345 0.53 -8.54 -25.25
C ALA A 345 0.99 -9.96 -24.88
N ASP A 346 2.30 -10.07 -24.69
CA ASP A 346 3.03 -11.24 -24.23
C ASP A 346 3.62 -10.85 -22.87
N VAL A 347 3.18 -11.51 -21.81
CA VAL A 347 3.52 -11.15 -20.44
C VAL A 347 3.86 -12.36 -19.59
N VAL A 348 4.79 -12.16 -18.67
CA VAL A 348 5.00 -13.08 -17.56
C VAL A 348 4.16 -12.65 -16.36
N VAL A 349 3.53 -13.61 -15.70
CA VAL A 349 2.86 -13.46 -14.41
C VAL A 349 3.70 -14.18 -13.36
N ALA A 350 4.24 -13.40 -12.42
CA ALA A 350 5.16 -13.87 -11.40
C ALA A 350 4.58 -13.71 -9.99
N PHE A 351 4.67 -14.77 -9.19
CA PHE A 351 4.15 -14.81 -7.82
C PHE A 351 4.89 -15.86 -6.98
N ILE A 352 4.70 -15.80 -5.65
CA ILE A 352 5.23 -16.79 -4.72
C ILE A 352 4.05 -17.45 -4.01
N ASP A 353 3.90 -18.77 -4.19
CA ASP A 353 2.91 -19.58 -3.47
C ASP A 353 3.62 -20.48 -2.45
N GLY A 354 3.42 -20.16 -1.17
CA GLY A 354 4.09 -20.79 -0.04
C GLY A 354 5.61 -20.62 -0.11
N HIS A 355 6.30 -21.68 -0.52
CA HIS A 355 7.76 -21.71 -0.64
C HIS A 355 8.25 -21.85 -2.09
N ARG A 356 7.37 -21.66 -3.07
CA ARG A 356 7.69 -21.80 -4.49
C ARG A 356 7.45 -20.49 -5.22
N GLY A 357 8.45 -20.06 -5.99
CA GLY A 357 8.30 -18.98 -6.96
C GLY A 357 7.78 -19.51 -8.28
N TYR A 358 7.03 -18.67 -8.98
CA TYR A 358 6.48 -18.91 -10.30
C TYR A 358 6.76 -17.71 -11.20
N ALA A 359 7.05 -17.97 -12.46
CA ALA A 359 7.16 -17.00 -13.54
C ALA A 359 6.54 -17.67 -14.77
N VAL A 360 5.26 -17.42 -15.00
CA VAL A 360 4.43 -18.17 -15.95
C VAL A 360 4.15 -17.30 -17.17
N ASP A 361 4.35 -17.86 -18.36
CA ASP A 361 4.07 -17.19 -19.62
C ASP A 361 2.57 -17.09 -19.94
N TYR A 362 2.13 -15.91 -20.38
CA TYR A 362 0.74 -15.60 -20.70
C TYR A 362 0.61 -14.81 -22.01
N ASN A 363 -0.24 -15.33 -22.87
CA ASN A 363 -0.72 -14.69 -24.09
C ASN A 363 -2.10 -14.07 -23.90
N ILE A 364 -2.21 -12.77 -24.17
CA ILE A 364 -3.44 -12.00 -23.97
C ILE A 364 -4.16 -11.78 -25.29
N THR A 365 -5.18 -12.59 -25.56
CA THR A 365 -6.00 -12.49 -26.79
C THR A 365 -7.31 -11.72 -26.58
N SER A 366 -7.72 -11.50 -25.33
CA SER A 366 -8.91 -10.74 -24.92
C SER A 366 -8.75 -10.28 -23.47
N LEU A 367 -9.54 -9.28 -23.03
CA LEU A 367 -9.48 -8.73 -21.66
C LEU A 367 -10.30 -9.55 -20.63
N ALA A 368 -10.80 -10.72 -21.03
CA ALA A 368 -11.44 -11.70 -20.14
C ALA A 368 -10.41 -12.64 -19.49
N PRO A 369 -10.72 -13.27 -18.35
CA PRO A 369 -9.98 -14.44 -17.88
C PRO A 369 -10.00 -15.55 -18.96
N CYS A 370 -9.07 -16.50 -18.89
CA CYS A 370 -9.00 -17.57 -19.89
C CYS A 370 -10.29 -18.42 -19.91
N VAL A 371 -11.05 -18.33 -20.99
CA VAL A 371 -12.32 -19.02 -21.19
C VAL A 371 -12.34 -19.76 -22.53
N GLN A 372 -13.12 -20.85 -22.58
CA GLN A 372 -13.28 -21.62 -23.81
C GLN A 372 -14.38 -21.02 -24.69
N VAL A 373 -14.00 -20.48 -25.85
CA VAL A 373 -14.91 -19.97 -26.88
C VAL A 373 -14.90 -20.95 -28.05
N LEU A 374 -16.00 -21.69 -28.22
CA LEU A 374 -16.17 -22.69 -29.29
C LEU A 374 -15.03 -23.72 -29.39
N GLY A 375 -14.49 -24.16 -28.26
CA GLY A 375 -13.41 -25.14 -28.24
C GLY A 375 -11.99 -24.54 -28.29
N GLN A 376 -11.86 -23.21 -28.39
CA GLN A 376 -10.57 -22.51 -28.34
C GLN A 376 -10.48 -21.66 -27.07
N ASN A 377 -9.33 -21.68 -26.41
CA ASN A 377 -9.09 -20.82 -25.25
C ASN A 377 -8.80 -19.39 -25.70
N LYS A 378 -9.51 -18.42 -25.11
CA LYS A 378 -9.36 -16.98 -25.38
C LYS A 378 -9.38 -16.21 -24.06
N GLY A 379 -8.75 -15.04 -24.04
CA GLY A 379 -8.60 -14.22 -22.84
C GLY A 379 -7.13 -14.04 -22.46
N VAL A 380 -6.90 -13.85 -21.17
CA VAL A 380 -5.59 -13.90 -20.51
C VAL A 380 -5.28 -15.36 -20.20
N CYS A 381 -4.63 -16.05 -21.13
CA CYS A 381 -4.38 -17.49 -21.04
C CYS A 381 -2.90 -17.77 -20.91
N ARG A 382 -2.55 -18.81 -20.16
CA ARG A 382 -1.19 -19.35 -20.18
C ARG A 382 -0.86 -19.93 -21.54
N ASP A 383 0.40 -19.87 -21.95
CA ASP A 383 0.82 -20.32 -23.28
C ASP A 383 0.63 -21.83 -23.47
N ASP A 384 0.89 -22.63 -22.44
CA ASP A 384 0.64 -24.08 -22.43
C ASP A 384 -0.82 -24.46 -22.70
N VAL A 385 -1.77 -23.57 -22.34
CA VAL A 385 -3.21 -23.76 -22.52
C VAL A 385 -3.69 -23.37 -23.92
N VAL A 386 -2.93 -22.55 -24.65
CA VAL A 386 -3.24 -22.13 -26.04
C VAL A 386 -2.35 -22.81 -27.08
N GLY A 387 -1.51 -23.77 -26.66
CA GLY A 387 -0.65 -24.56 -27.54
C GLY A 387 0.73 -23.94 -27.80
N GLY A 388 1.09 -22.90 -27.03
CA GLY A 388 2.42 -22.31 -26.98
C GLY A 388 3.35 -23.03 -25.98
N LEU A 389 4.53 -22.46 -25.80
CA LEU A 389 5.57 -22.92 -24.88
C LEU A 389 5.74 -21.91 -23.76
N ASP A 390 5.95 -22.39 -22.54
CA ASP A 390 6.39 -21.53 -21.44
C ASP A 390 7.87 -21.16 -21.67
N SER A 391 8.10 -19.97 -22.24
CA SER A 391 9.42 -19.53 -22.70
C SER A 391 10.30 -18.96 -21.58
N TYR A 392 9.70 -18.68 -20.43
CA TYR A 392 10.40 -18.10 -19.29
C TYR A 392 10.96 -19.18 -18.36
N GLN A 393 12.25 -19.05 -18.04
CA GLN A 393 12.94 -19.92 -17.10
C GLN A 393 13.15 -19.19 -15.78
N LEU A 394 12.48 -19.65 -14.73
CA LEU A 394 12.70 -19.17 -13.37
C LEU A 394 14.15 -19.44 -12.92
N HIS A 395 14.79 -18.43 -12.34
CA HIS A 395 16.17 -18.50 -11.87
C HIS A 395 16.26 -18.46 -10.34
N THR A 396 15.76 -17.40 -9.71
CA THR A 396 15.76 -17.21 -8.25
C THR A 396 14.47 -16.56 -7.79
N TYR A 397 14.08 -16.80 -6.54
CA TYR A 397 12.96 -16.11 -5.91
C TYR A 397 13.20 -16.00 -4.40
N SER A 398 12.74 -14.90 -3.79
CA SER A 398 12.74 -14.70 -2.35
C SER A 398 11.58 -13.80 -1.94
N ARG A 399 11.17 -13.93 -0.67
CA ARG A 399 10.25 -13.00 -0.01
C ARG A 399 10.90 -12.50 1.27
N GLU A 400 11.21 -11.22 1.34
CA GLU A 400 11.86 -10.58 2.49
C GLU A 400 11.18 -9.24 2.77
N ASN A 401 10.80 -8.99 4.04
CA ASN A 401 10.16 -7.73 4.45
C ASN A 401 8.96 -7.31 3.56
N ASP A 402 8.10 -8.28 3.21
CA ASP A 402 6.93 -8.12 2.34
C ASP A 402 7.22 -7.79 0.86
N ILE A 403 8.49 -7.84 0.46
CA ILE A 403 8.92 -7.69 -0.93
C ILE A 403 9.11 -9.08 -1.53
N ASN A 404 8.41 -9.36 -2.63
CA ASN A 404 8.71 -10.51 -3.48
C ASN A 404 9.77 -10.08 -4.51
N THR A 405 10.85 -10.83 -4.61
CA THR A 405 11.88 -10.67 -5.64
C THR A 405 11.94 -11.94 -6.46
N ILE A 406 11.65 -11.87 -7.77
CA ILE A 406 11.59 -13.03 -8.66
C ILE A 406 12.43 -12.73 -9.90
N THR A 407 13.42 -13.57 -10.17
CA THR A 407 14.31 -13.45 -11.33
C THR A 407 14.09 -14.61 -12.28
N PHE A 408 13.96 -14.32 -13.56
CA PHE A 408 13.76 -15.29 -14.63
C PHE A 408 14.47 -14.80 -15.90
N ARG A 409 14.58 -15.68 -16.89
CA ARG A 409 15.23 -15.36 -18.17
C ARG A 409 14.48 -15.95 -19.34
N ARG A 410 14.61 -15.33 -20.51
CA ARG A 410 14.21 -15.92 -21.79
C ARG A 410 15.18 -15.55 -22.91
N THR A 411 15.10 -16.24 -24.05
CA THR A 411 15.81 -15.84 -25.26
C THR A 411 15.18 -14.58 -25.85
N LEU A 412 16.00 -13.72 -26.49
CA LEU A 412 15.50 -12.49 -27.11
C LEU A 412 14.51 -12.77 -28.25
N ILE A 413 14.75 -13.86 -28.98
CA ILE A 413 13.88 -14.42 -30.00
C ILE A 413 13.39 -15.77 -29.47
N SER A 414 12.07 -15.92 -29.37
CA SER A 414 11.46 -17.17 -28.92
C SER A 414 11.28 -18.14 -30.09
N SER A 415 11.21 -19.44 -29.78
CA SER A 415 10.75 -20.45 -30.74
C SER A 415 9.22 -20.52 -30.85
N ASP A 416 8.50 -19.89 -29.90
CA ASP A 416 7.06 -19.76 -29.96
C ASP A 416 6.67 -18.61 -30.90
N SER A 417 5.78 -18.89 -31.84
CA SER A 417 5.20 -17.89 -32.74
C SER A 417 4.24 -16.91 -32.06
N GLY A 418 3.74 -17.24 -30.86
CA GLY A 418 2.90 -16.39 -30.02
C GLY A 418 3.68 -15.29 -29.30
N ASP A 419 4.97 -15.51 -29.07
CA ASP A 419 5.83 -14.61 -28.30
C ASP A 419 6.31 -13.41 -29.11
N LYS A 420 6.57 -12.32 -28.40
CA LYS A 420 7.14 -11.10 -28.97
C LYS A 420 8.66 -11.08 -28.79
N GLU A 421 9.35 -10.63 -29.83
CA GLU A 421 10.80 -10.48 -29.81
C GLU A 421 11.23 -9.24 -29.01
N PHE A 422 12.28 -9.38 -28.20
CA PHE A 422 12.94 -8.25 -27.55
C PHE A 422 13.92 -7.58 -28.51
N LEU A 423 13.51 -6.42 -29.05
CA LEU A 423 14.30 -5.62 -29.97
C LEU A 423 15.24 -4.68 -29.21
N LEU A 424 16.54 -4.77 -29.52
CA LEU A 424 17.61 -4.05 -28.83
C LEU A 424 18.03 -2.74 -29.52
N ASP A 425 17.54 -2.49 -30.73
CA ASP A 425 17.90 -1.34 -31.56
C ASP A 425 17.01 -0.12 -31.31
N ARG A 426 15.92 -0.26 -30.55
CA ARG A 426 14.94 0.80 -30.29
C ARG A 426 14.29 0.69 -28.89
N PRO A 427 13.66 1.76 -28.38
CA PRO A 427 12.79 1.66 -27.21
C PRO A 427 11.56 0.80 -27.52
N MET A 428 11.17 -0.05 -26.57
CA MET A 428 10.01 -0.92 -26.67
C MET A 428 8.91 -0.48 -25.72
N TYR A 429 7.66 -0.52 -26.18
CA TYR A 429 6.51 -0.35 -25.29
C TYR A 429 6.32 -1.61 -24.45
N VAL A 430 6.19 -1.41 -23.14
CA VAL A 430 5.97 -2.48 -22.18
C VAL A 430 4.63 -2.27 -21.48
N ILE A 431 4.13 -3.33 -20.87
CA ILE A 431 3.02 -3.29 -19.93
C ILE A 431 3.42 -3.97 -18.63
N TRP A 432 2.76 -3.56 -17.56
CA TRP A 432 2.94 -4.16 -16.26
C TRP A 432 1.68 -4.00 -15.43
N ALA A 433 1.51 -4.88 -14.45
CA ALA A 433 0.42 -4.77 -13.49
C ALA A 433 0.73 -5.55 -12.21
N MET A 434 0.11 -5.13 -11.10
CA MET A 434 -0.01 -5.92 -9.87
C MET A 434 -1.48 -6.11 -9.55
N GLY A 435 -1.81 -7.29 -9.04
CA GLY A 435 -3.19 -7.65 -8.69
C GLY A 435 -3.21 -8.92 -7.87
N ARG A 436 -4.42 -9.44 -7.65
CA ARG A 436 -4.61 -10.66 -6.86
C ARG A 436 -4.80 -11.89 -7.74
N LEU A 437 -4.36 -13.01 -7.20
CA LEU A 437 -4.63 -14.32 -7.75
C LEU A 437 -5.99 -14.83 -7.26
N ASP A 438 -6.67 -15.60 -8.09
CA ASP A 438 -7.85 -16.35 -7.68
C ASP A 438 -7.48 -17.67 -6.99
N SER A 439 -8.49 -18.46 -6.62
CA SER A 439 -8.31 -19.76 -5.97
C SER A 439 -7.56 -20.80 -6.80
N ASN A 440 -7.36 -20.55 -8.11
CA ASN A 440 -6.63 -21.41 -9.03
C ASN A 440 -5.22 -20.87 -9.34
N ASN A 441 -4.77 -19.84 -8.61
CA ASN A 441 -3.53 -19.10 -8.89
C ASN A 441 -3.52 -18.48 -10.30
N GLU A 442 -4.68 -18.05 -10.82
CA GLU A 442 -4.77 -17.28 -12.05
C GLU A 442 -4.89 -15.77 -11.77
N PRO A 443 -4.30 -14.90 -12.61
CA PRO A 443 -4.37 -13.46 -12.43
C PRO A 443 -5.81 -12.96 -12.62
N THR A 444 -6.32 -12.22 -11.64
CA THR A 444 -7.61 -11.51 -11.75
C THR A 444 -7.43 -10.09 -12.29
N TYR A 445 -8.48 -9.26 -12.22
CA TYR A 445 -8.36 -7.87 -12.63
C TYR A 445 -7.35 -7.15 -11.73
N HIS A 446 -6.38 -6.48 -12.33
CA HIS A 446 -5.29 -5.82 -11.62
C HIS A 446 -5.73 -4.59 -10.82
N ASP A 447 -5.06 -4.36 -9.69
CA ASP A 447 -5.25 -3.20 -8.83
C ASP A 447 -4.36 -2.02 -9.26
N VAL A 448 -3.12 -2.33 -9.64
CA VAL A 448 -2.09 -1.35 -9.98
C VAL A 448 -1.60 -1.59 -11.39
N TYR A 449 -1.66 -0.56 -12.25
CA TYR A 449 -1.34 -0.66 -13.67
C TYR A 449 -1.20 0.75 -14.29
N PRO A 450 -0.38 0.91 -15.34
CA PRO A 450 -0.12 2.21 -15.94
C PRO A 450 -1.31 2.68 -16.80
N LYS A 451 -1.53 4.00 -16.85
CA LYS A 451 -2.47 4.65 -17.77
C LYS A 451 -1.79 5.35 -18.94
N ARG A 452 -0.48 5.47 -18.88
CA ARG A 452 0.36 6.10 -19.88
C ARG A 452 1.27 5.07 -20.54
N ASN A 453 1.87 5.47 -21.64
CA ASN A 453 2.85 4.66 -22.33
C ASN A 453 4.10 4.51 -21.47
N VAL A 454 4.57 3.27 -21.33
CA VAL A 454 5.82 2.94 -20.68
C VAL A 454 6.75 2.38 -21.74
N GLN A 455 7.92 3.02 -21.90
CA GLN A 455 8.94 2.58 -22.83
C GLN A 455 10.22 2.21 -22.07
N ILE A 456 10.86 1.12 -22.48
CA ILE A 456 12.16 0.69 -21.98
C ILE A 456 13.08 0.46 -23.18
N HIS A 457 14.30 1.01 -23.10
CA HIS A 457 15.38 0.65 -24.02
C HIS A 457 16.23 -0.43 -23.36
N PHE A 458 16.09 -1.67 -23.82
CA PHE A 458 16.73 -2.82 -23.17
C PHE A 458 18.24 -2.87 -23.36
N ASN A 459 18.76 -2.19 -24.39
CA ASN A 459 20.18 -2.12 -24.70
C ASN A 459 20.76 -0.76 -24.30
N THR A 460 21.40 -0.69 -23.14
CA THR A 460 21.95 0.56 -22.61
C THR A 460 23.47 0.53 -22.68
N SER A 461 24.10 1.63 -23.10
CA SER A 461 25.57 1.74 -23.11
C SER A 461 26.16 1.88 -21.72
N GLU A 462 25.42 2.51 -20.81
CA GLU A 462 25.74 2.63 -19.39
C GLU A 462 24.56 2.08 -18.57
N PRO A 463 24.82 1.45 -17.41
CA PRO A 463 23.76 0.97 -16.52
C PRO A 463 22.79 2.10 -16.16
N VAL A 464 21.49 1.87 -16.40
CA VAL A 464 20.44 2.82 -16.02
C VAL A 464 19.88 2.38 -14.68
N ASN A 465 19.90 3.26 -13.67
CA ASN A 465 19.29 2.98 -12.38
C ASN A 465 18.57 4.22 -11.85
N ASP A 466 17.24 4.19 -11.84
CA ASP A 466 16.39 5.19 -11.20
C ASP A 466 15.53 4.61 -10.06
N CYS A 467 15.89 3.43 -9.59
CA CYS A 467 15.20 2.73 -8.52
C CYS A 467 15.55 3.28 -7.16
N PHE A 468 14.56 3.26 -6.26
CA PHE A 468 14.70 3.71 -4.89
C PHE A 468 14.15 2.66 -3.92
N SER A 469 14.43 2.85 -2.63
CA SER A 469 13.99 1.94 -1.57
C SER A 469 12.46 1.86 -1.50
N PHE A 470 11.92 0.69 -1.15
CA PHE A 470 10.48 0.57 -0.96
C PHE A 470 10.04 1.30 0.30
N THR A 471 8.81 1.79 0.28
CA THR A 471 8.18 2.44 1.42
C THR A 471 6.87 1.75 1.77
N SER A 472 6.59 1.62 3.06
CA SER A 472 5.37 1.02 3.57
C SER A 472 4.80 1.84 4.72
N ARG A 473 3.48 1.95 4.75
CA ARG A 473 2.71 2.51 5.89
C ARG A 473 1.78 1.43 6.41
N GLU A 474 1.44 1.49 7.68
CA GLU A 474 0.28 0.75 8.18
C GLU A 474 -0.95 1.21 7.39
N ALA A 475 -1.52 0.30 6.59
CA ALA A 475 -2.65 0.62 5.75
C ALA A 475 -3.88 0.83 6.63
N ASN A 476 -4.41 2.05 6.65
CA ASN A 476 -5.76 2.27 7.16
C ASN A 476 -6.73 1.51 6.26
N LEU A 477 -7.49 0.59 6.85
CA LEU A 477 -8.56 -0.12 6.15
C LEU A 477 -9.56 0.93 5.63
N LYS A 478 -9.62 1.13 4.30
CA LYS A 478 -10.70 1.93 3.69
C LYS A 478 -12.02 1.20 3.93
N ASP A 479 -13.02 1.91 4.45
CA ASP A 479 -14.33 1.32 4.75
C ASP A 479 -14.92 0.62 3.51
N VAL A 480 -15.29 -0.64 3.62
CA VAL A 480 -16.03 -1.37 2.58
C VAL A 480 -17.37 -0.67 2.30
N TRP A 481 -17.81 -0.64 1.04
CA TRP A 481 -19.15 -0.10 0.73
C TRP A 481 -20.24 -0.91 1.43
N GLU A 482 -21.33 -0.23 1.79
CA GLU A 482 -22.46 -0.86 2.48
C GLU A 482 -22.97 -2.09 1.72
N ARG A 483 -22.99 -3.23 2.42
CA ARG A 483 -23.56 -4.49 1.91
C ARG A 483 -25.06 -4.35 1.75
N GLN A 484 -25.55 -4.48 0.52
CA GLN A 484 -26.97 -4.37 0.22
C GLN A 484 -27.67 -5.71 0.39
N GLN A 485 -28.90 -5.69 0.89
CA GLN A 485 -29.73 -6.87 1.10
C GLN A 485 -31.13 -6.64 0.53
N ILE A 486 -31.67 -7.65 -0.16
CA ILE A 486 -33.06 -7.67 -0.63
C ILE A 486 -33.85 -8.66 0.21
N PHE A 487 -34.36 -8.16 1.35
CA PHE A 487 -35.24 -8.86 2.27
C PHE A 487 -36.67 -8.29 2.17
N ASP A 488 -37.35 -8.56 1.06
CA ASP A 488 -38.72 -8.07 0.83
C ASP A 488 -39.65 -9.22 0.42
N ARG A 489 -40.72 -9.40 1.21
CA ARG A 489 -41.73 -10.44 0.98
C ARG A 489 -42.52 -10.22 -0.30
N SER A 490 -42.58 -9.01 -0.85
CA SER A 490 -43.32 -8.67 -2.07
C SER A 490 -42.51 -8.89 -3.34
N VAL A 491 -41.18 -8.86 -3.25
CA VAL A 491 -40.30 -9.03 -4.42
C VAL A 491 -40.31 -10.49 -4.86
N ARG A 492 -40.74 -10.71 -6.10
CA ARG A 492 -40.73 -12.01 -6.79
C ARG A 492 -39.94 -12.01 -8.08
N ALA A 493 -39.55 -10.83 -8.57
CA ALA A 493 -38.77 -10.66 -9.77
C ALA A 493 -37.49 -9.88 -9.48
N PHE A 494 -36.38 -10.35 -10.05
CA PHE A 494 -35.06 -9.75 -9.91
C PHE A 494 -34.49 -9.44 -11.29
N THR A 495 -34.09 -8.20 -11.54
CA THR A 495 -33.42 -7.82 -12.79
C THR A 495 -31.91 -7.95 -12.60
N ALA A 496 -31.26 -8.78 -13.40
CA ALA A 496 -29.83 -9.03 -13.36
C ALA A 496 -29.13 -8.40 -14.58
N THR A 497 -28.24 -7.45 -14.31
CA THR A 497 -27.44 -6.71 -15.32
C THR A 497 -25.97 -6.71 -14.95
N LEU A 498 -25.08 -6.28 -15.84
CA LEU A 498 -23.63 -6.29 -15.60
C LEU A 498 -23.05 -4.90 -15.41
N GLY A 499 -21.91 -4.83 -14.72
CA GLY A 499 -21.05 -3.65 -14.75
C GLY A 499 -19.83 -3.83 -13.84
N PRO A 500 -19.09 -2.75 -13.53
CA PRO A 500 -17.80 -2.87 -12.87
C PRO A 500 -17.94 -3.35 -11.42
N ALA A 501 -16.94 -4.10 -10.96
CA ALA A 501 -16.91 -4.67 -9.61
C ALA A 501 -16.69 -3.66 -8.48
N GLY A 502 -16.30 -2.42 -8.78
CA GLY A 502 -16.21 -1.33 -7.79
C GLY A 502 -14.95 -1.32 -6.93
N GLY A 503 -13.81 -1.75 -7.47
CA GLY A 503 -12.51 -1.72 -6.79
C GLY A 503 -12.45 -2.58 -5.52
N LYS A 504 -11.56 -2.20 -4.60
CA LYS A 504 -11.33 -2.90 -3.33
C LYS A 504 -12.50 -2.72 -2.37
N ARG A 505 -13.21 -1.60 -2.45
CA ARG A 505 -14.36 -1.29 -1.57
C ARG A 505 -15.67 -1.96 -2.01
N GLY A 506 -15.78 -2.32 -3.29
CA GLY A 506 -16.95 -2.94 -3.90
C GLY A 506 -16.99 -4.45 -3.69
N TYR A 507 -17.02 -5.22 -4.78
CA TYR A 507 -17.15 -6.68 -4.75
C TYR A 507 -16.14 -7.33 -3.81
N GLN A 508 -14.85 -6.95 -3.91
CA GLN A 508 -13.80 -7.55 -3.10
C GLN A 508 -14.00 -7.32 -1.60
N GLY A 509 -14.26 -6.08 -1.19
CA GLY A 509 -14.53 -5.77 0.22
C GLY A 509 -15.84 -6.40 0.74
N ILE A 510 -16.86 -6.48 -0.10
CA ILE A 510 -18.17 -7.05 0.26
C ILE A 510 -18.06 -8.55 0.47
N THR A 511 -17.41 -9.25 -0.47
CA THR A 511 -17.42 -10.71 -0.55
C THR A 511 -16.20 -11.38 0.08
N GLY A 512 -15.07 -10.67 0.14
CA GLY A 512 -13.75 -11.23 0.42
C GLY A 512 -13.12 -11.98 -0.76
N HIS A 513 -13.80 -12.04 -1.91
CA HIS A 513 -13.33 -12.73 -3.12
C HIS A 513 -12.83 -11.74 -4.17
N VAL A 514 -11.92 -12.19 -5.02
CA VAL A 514 -11.35 -11.38 -6.11
C VAL A 514 -12.20 -11.46 -7.37
N SER A 515 -12.41 -10.33 -8.05
CA SER A 515 -13.25 -10.27 -9.25
C SER A 515 -12.42 -10.11 -10.52
N ASN A 516 -12.93 -10.64 -11.63
CA ASN A 516 -12.37 -10.45 -12.98
C ASN A 516 -12.76 -9.11 -13.62
N GLY A 517 -13.23 -8.14 -12.82
CA GLY A 517 -13.50 -6.75 -13.22
C GLY A 517 -14.97 -6.43 -13.48
N LEU A 518 -15.82 -7.44 -13.70
CA LEU A 518 -17.27 -7.32 -13.81
C LEU A 518 -17.99 -8.05 -12.68
N ALA A 519 -19.14 -7.54 -12.29
CA ALA A 519 -20.02 -8.13 -11.29
C ALA A 519 -21.50 -7.99 -11.69
N TRP A 520 -22.34 -8.84 -11.10
CA TRP A 520 -23.79 -8.80 -11.22
C TRP A 520 -24.38 -7.64 -10.41
N TYR A 521 -25.17 -6.83 -11.09
CA TYR A 521 -26.08 -5.88 -10.49
C TYR A 521 -27.47 -6.50 -10.43
N ILE A 522 -28.00 -6.68 -9.22
CA ILE A 522 -29.37 -7.18 -9.01
C ILE A 522 -30.24 -6.01 -8.54
N ASN A 523 -31.28 -5.70 -9.31
CA ASN A 523 -32.13 -4.52 -9.10
C ASN A 523 -31.32 -3.20 -8.96
N GLY A 524 -30.18 -3.11 -9.65
CA GLY A 524 -29.28 -1.97 -9.62
C GLY A 524 -28.31 -1.91 -8.42
N PHE A 525 -28.33 -2.89 -7.51
CA PHE A 525 -27.39 -3.01 -6.40
C PHE A 525 -26.20 -3.90 -6.76
N LEU A 526 -24.99 -3.53 -6.31
CA LEU A 526 -23.78 -4.34 -6.48
C LEU A 526 -23.89 -5.60 -5.63
N VAL A 527 -24.00 -6.76 -6.29
CA VAL A 527 -24.04 -8.09 -5.68
C VAL A 527 -24.77 -8.20 -4.32
N PRO A 528 -26.04 -7.79 -4.23
CA PRO A 528 -26.77 -7.82 -2.96
C PRO A 528 -27.04 -9.24 -2.49
N GLU A 529 -27.12 -9.43 -1.18
CA GLU A 529 -27.65 -10.67 -0.63
C GLU A 529 -29.16 -10.75 -0.86
N LEU A 530 -29.66 -11.92 -1.27
CA LEU A 530 -31.07 -12.14 -1.61
C LEU A 530 -31.72 -13.10 -0.60
N TRP A 531 -32.97 -12.84 -0.20
CA TRP A 531 -33.74 -13.76 0.64
C TRP A 531 -34.97 -14.30 -0.08
N LEU A 532 -34.98 -15.61 -0.31
CA LEU A 532 -36.08 -16.29 -0.99
C LEU A 532 -36.70 -17.32 -0.06
N ARG A 533 -38.02 -17.47 -0.13
CA ARG A 533 -38.76 -18.42 0.67
C ARG A 533 -38.97 -19.72 -0.09
N ARG A 534 -38.82 -20.84 0.62
CA ARG A 534 -39.18 -22.15 0.07
C ARG A 534 -40.66 -22.20 -0.33
N GLY A 535 -40.92 -22.89 -1.44
CA GLY A 535 -42.25 -23.09 -2.03
C GLY A 535 -42.83 -21.88 -2.75
N LEU A 536 -42.09 -20.77 -2.88
CA LEU A 536 -42.49 -19.63 -3.69
C LEU A 536 -41.68 -19.57 -4.99
N THR A 537 -42.34 -19.17 -6.07
CA THR A 537 -41.73 -19.03 -7.39
C THR A 537 -41.19 -17.61 -7.56
N TYR A 538 -39.98 -17.52 -8.11
CA TYR A 538 -39.27 -16.27 -8.38
C TYR A 538 -38.70 -16.27 -9.79
N SER A 539 -38.58 -15.10 -10.39
CA SER A 539 -38.07 -14.91 -11.75
C SER A 539 -36.86 -14.01 -11.77
N PHE A 540 -35.75 -14.46 -12.35
CA PHE A 540 -34.60 -13.62 -12.67
C PHE A 540 -34.66 -13.20 -14.14
N LEU A 541 -34.74 -11.90 -14.38
CA LEU A 541 -34.71 -11.27 -15.69
C LEU A 541 -33.26 -10.97 -16.05
N VAL A 542 -32.63 -11.89 -16.79
CA VAL A 542 -31.18 -11.90 -17.02
C VAL A 542 -30.82 -11.14 -18.30
N ARG A 543 -29.91 -10.18 -18.15
CA ARG A 543 -29.32 -9.39 -19.25
C ARG A 543 -27.79 -9.40 -19.21
N GLY A 544 -27.21 -10.60 -19.19
CA GLY A 544 -25.76 -10.85 -19.10
C GLY A 544 -25.04 -11.05 -20.44
N GLY A 545 -25.75 -10.91 -21.56
CA GLY A 545 -25.24 -11.17 -22.90
C GLY A 545 -25.49 -12.61 -23.37
N ASN A 546 -25.90 -12.73 -24.63
CA ASN A 546 -26.38 -13.97 -25.25
C ASN A 546 -25.54 -14.40 -26.46
N ASN A 547 -24.36 -13.80 -26.66
CA ASN A 547 -23.44 -14.15 -27.73
C ASN A 547 -22.34 -15.10 -27.22
N PRO A 548 -22.44 -16.43 -27.46
CA PRO A 548 -21.45 -17.40 -26.98
C PRO A 548 -20.07 -17.26 -27.64
N HIS A 549 -19.93 -16.42 -28.67
CA HIS A 549 -18.63 -16.11 -29.29
C HIS A 549 -17.87 -15.00 -28.55
N SER A 550 -18.49 -14.33 -27.58
CA SER A 550 -17.85 -13.26 -26.81
C SER A 550 -17.19 -13.84 -25.55
N PRO A 551 -15.85 -13.80 -25.43
CA PRO A 551 -15.18 -14.18 -24.18
C PRO A 551 -15.49 -13.19 -23.04
N GLU A 552 -15.72 -11.92 -23.36
CA GLU A 552 -15.86 -10.82 -22.39
C GLU A 552 -17.29 -10.56 -21.93
N PHE A 553 -18.30 -10.88 -22.75
CA PHE A 553 -19.68 -10.43 -22.53
C PHE A 553 -20.72 -11.55 -22.69
N TYR A 554 -20.33 -12.80 -22.45
CA TYR A 554 -21.26 -13.93 -22.41
C TYR A 554 -21.38 -14.46 -20.98
N HIS A 555 -22.38 -13.97 -20.24
CA HIS A 555 -22.60 -14.32 -18.83
C HIS A 555 -24.01 -14.84 -18.57
N PRO A 556 -24.30 -16.11 -18.91
CA PRO A 556 -25.52 -16.75 -18.47
C PRO A 556 -25.57 -16.85 -16.94
N LEU A 557 -26.73 -16.59 -16.33
CA LEU A 557 -26.90 -16.68 -14.88
C LEU A 557 -27.16 -18.13 -14.46
N VAL A 558 -26.47 -18.58 -13.42
CA VAL A 558 -26.60 -19.92 -12.83
C VAL A 558 -26.72 -19.79 -11.32
N ILE A 559 -27.46 -20.73 -10.70
CA ILE A 559 -27.53 -20.86 -9.24
C ILE A 559 -26.97 -22.21 -8.82
N THR A 560 -25.97 -22.19 -7.93
CA THR A 560 -25.24 -23.35 -7.42
C THR A 560 -25.14 -23.32 -5.90
N ASP A 561 -24.67 -24.42 -5.30
CA ASP A 561 -24.22 -24.45 -3.90
C ASP A 561 -22.75 -24.02 -3.73
N GLU A 562 -22.04 -23.78 -4.83
CA GLU A 562 -20.65 -23.33 -4.87
C GLU A 562 -20.55 -21.80 -5.02
N PRO A 563 -19.71 -21.11 -4.22
CA PRO A 563 -19.66 -19.64 -4.14
C PRO A 563 -18.95 -18.90 -5.28
N HIS A 564 -18.01 -19.52 -5.99
CA HIS A 564 -17.16 -18.86 -6.97
C HIS A 564 -17.77 -18.80 -8.38
N GLY A 565 -18.63 -19.74 -8.78
CA GLY A 565 -19.19 -19.75 -10.13
C GLY A 565 -18.16 -20.11 -11.21
N GLY A 566 -18.32 -19.58 -12.43
CA GLY A 566 -17.43 -19.93 -13.53
C GLY A 566 -17.44 -21.44 -13.86
N TYR A 567 -18.60 -22.07 -13.69
CA TYR A 567 -18.80 -23.51 -13.77
C TYR A 567 -18.18 -24.15 -15.03
N ASP A 568 -18.26 -23.48 -16.19
CA ASP A 568 -17.72 -23.97 -17.46
C ASP A 568 -16.17 -24.09 -17.47
N ARG A 569 -15.48 -23.34 -16.61
CA ARG A 569 -14.01 -23.36 -16.51
C ARG A 569 -13.50 -24.49 -15.62
N LEU A 570 -14.37 -25.10 -14.82
CA LEU A 570 -13.99 -26.14 -13.89
C LEU A 570 -13.79 -27.47 -14.62
N SER A 571 -12.87 -28.29 -14.11
CA SER A 571 -12.67 -29.66 -14.62
C SER A 571 -13.92 -30.51 -14.42
N ASP A 572 -14.09 -31.54 -15.26
CA ASP A 572 -15.24 -32.47 -15.17
C ASP A 572 -15.41 -33.06 -13.75
N ALA A 573 -14.30 -33.35 -13.07
CA ALA A 573 -14.30 -33.83 -11.69
C ALA A 573 -14.90 -32.79 -10.72
N ARG A 574 -14.46 -31.53 -10.82
CA ARG A 574 -14.98 -30.44 -9.98
C ARG A 574 -16.43 -30.11 -10.30
N GLN A 575 -16.81 -30.10 -11.57
CA GLN A 575 -18.20 -29.91 -11.98
C GLN A 575 -19.12 -30.97 -11.35
N SER A 576 -18.67 -32.23 -11.26
CA SER A 576 -19.46 -33.32 -10.67
C SER A 576 -19.68 -33.20 -9.15
N GLU A 577 -18.84 -32.43 -8.45
CA GLU A 577 -18.97 -32.16 -7.01
C GLU A 577 -19.98 -31.04 -6.71
N ILE A 578 -20.32 -30.22 -7.71
CA ILE A 578 -21.14 -29.02 -7.55
C ILE A 578 -22.60 -29.34 -7.88
N ARG A 579 -23.51 -28.92 -7.00
CA ARG A 579 -24.94 -29.05 -7.25
C ARG A 579 -25.45 -27.82 -7.98
N VAL A 580 -25.74 -27.99 -9.26
CA VAL A 580 -26.46 -26.98 -10.04
C VAL A 580 -27.94 -27.03 -9.70
N LEU A 581 -28.47 -25.93 -9.19
CA LEU A 581 -29.85 -25.80 -8.72
C LEU A 581 -30.76 -25.16 -9.76
N ALA A 582 -30.23 -24.24 -10.57
CA ALA A 582 -30.95 -23.60 -11.66
C ALA A 582 -29.99 -23.01 -12.72
N GLY A 583 -30.50 -22.79 -13.94
CA GLY A 583 -29.79 -22.06 -15.00
C GLY A 583 -28.97 -22.91 -15.96
N VAL A 584 -28.88 -24.22 -15.75
CA VAL A 584 -28.16 -25.17 -16.63
C VAL A 584 -29.04 -26.38 -16.92
N GLU A 585 -29.07 -26.80 -18.17
CA GLU A 585 -29.61 -28.09 -18.63
C GLU A 585 -28.46 -29.02 -19.02
N PHE A 586 -28.58 -30.30 -18.69
CA PHE A 586 -27.60 -31.30 -19.09
C PHE A 586 -28.07 -32.05 -20.33
N THR A 587 -27.22 -32.10 -21.35
CA THR A 587 -27.48 -32.91 -22.54
C THR A 587 -27.51 -34.41 -22.20
N ARG A 588 -28.01 -35.26 -23.10
CA ARG A 588 -27.96 -36.73 -22.94
C ARG A 588 -26.55 -37.29 -22.71
N ARG A 589 -25.52 -36.55 -23.14
CA ARG A 589 -24.10 -36.89 -22.97
C ARG A 589 -23.51 -36.30 -21.69
N GLY A 590 -24.32 -35.74 -20.80
CA GLY A 590 -23.88 -35.12 -19.55
C GLY A 590 -23.24 -33.74 -19.70
N ARG A 591 -23.16 -33.16 -20.91
CA ARG A 591 -22.58 -31.82 -21.08
C ARG A 591 -23.52 -30.73 -20.56
N PRO A 592 -23.04 -29.79 -19.73
CA PRO A 592 -23.82 -28.66 -19.26
C PRO A 592 -24.11 -27.69 -20.40
N LYS A 593 -25.32 -27.12 -20.42
CA LYS A 593 -25.75 -26.07 -21.34
C LYS A 593 -26.49 -24.99 -20.55
N PRO A 594 -26.00 -23.74 -20.52
CA PRO A 594 -26.71 -22.67 -19.82
C PRO A 594 -28.01 -22.31 -20.55
N ILE A 595 -29.06 -22.00 -19.80
CA ILE A 595 -30.39 -21.64 -20.33
C ILE A 595 -30.81 -20.19 -20.05
N ALA A 596 -30.10 -19.49 -19.15
CA ALA A 596 -30.44 -18.12 -18.75
C ALA A 596 -29.49 -17.08 -19.37
N ALA A 597 -29.45 -17.02 -20.70
CA ALA A 597 -28.62 -16.09 -21.47
C ALA A 597 -29.49 -15.10 -22.25
N GLY A 598 -29.59 -13.86 -21.77
CA GLY A 598 -30.38 -12.78 -22.39
C GLY A 598 -29.53 -11.67 -23.02
N PRO A 599 -30.14 -10.67 -23.70
CA PRO A 599 -29.43 -9.54 -24.32
C PRO A 599 -28.52 -8.80 -23.32
N LEU A 600 -27.40 -8.23 -23.77
CA LEU A 600 -26.45 -7.57 -22.88
C LEU A 600 -27.03 -6.24 -22.35
N CYS A 601 -26.91 -6.00 -21.04
CA CYS A 601 -27.15 -4.69 -20.45
C CYS A 601 -26.02 -4.40 -19.46
N LEU A 602 -25.16 -3.46 -19.85
CA LEU A 602 -23.85 -3.25 -19.23
C LEU A 602 -23.69 -1.79 -18.82
N ALA A 603 -23.32 -1.58 -17.56
CA ALA A 603 -22.79 -0.31 -17.07
C ALA A 603 -21.30 -0.21 -17.38
N ARG A 604 -20.87 0.95 -17.89
CA ARG A 604 -19.45 1.27 -18.15
C ARG A 604 -19.09 2.61 -17.53
N HIS A 605 -17.82 2.75 -17.15
CA HIS A 605 -17.26 4.06 -16.86
C HIS A 605 -17.39 4.97 -18.11
N PRO A 606 -17.69 6.27 -17.92
CA PRO A 606 -17.52 7.29 -18.95
C PRO A 606 -16.12 7.24 -19.57
N GLU A 607 -16.03 7.61 -20.85
CA GLU A 607 -14.75 7.75 -21.55
C GLU A 607 -13.84 8.74 -20.81
N GLY A 608 -12.56 8.38 -20.65
CA GLY A 608 -11.56 9.18 -19.95
C GLY A 608 -11.56 9.06 -18.42
N GLN A 609 -12.55 8.40 -17.79
CA GLN A 609 -12.54 8.19 -16.35
C GLN A 609 -11.49 7.15 -15.94
N ASP A 610 -10.65 7.50 -14.95
CA ASP A 610 -9.67 6.58 -14.39
C ASP A 610 -10.30 5.63 -13.38
N ARG A 611 -10.41 4.35 -13.76
CA ARG A 611 -10.95 3.26 -12.93
C ARG A 611 -10.16 3.02 -11.64
N ARG A 612 -8.88 3.46 -11.56
CA ARG A 612 -8.07 3.34 -10.34
C ARG A 612 -8.61 4.21 -9.20
N LEU A 613 -9.47 5.17 -9.52
CA LEU A 613 -10.10 6.08 -8.57
C LEU A 613 -11.46 5.56 -8.04
N ASP A 614 -11.87 4.34 -8.42
CA ASP A 614 -13.16 3.77 -7.98
C ASP A 614 -13.26 3.70 -6.44
N ASP A 615 -12.16 3.44 -5.75
CA ASP A 615 -12.13 3.38 -4.28
C ASP A 615 -12.29 4.75 -3.58
N ASN A 616 -12.19 5.86 -4.33
CA ASN A 616 -12.36 7.22 -3.80
C ASN A 616 -13.84 7.58 -3.61
N PHE A 617 -14.77 6.82 -4.21
CA PHE A 617 -16.19 7.03 -3.95
C PHE A 617 -16.56 6.56 -2.54
N ALA A 618 -17.17 7.47 -1.77
CA ALA A 618 -17.59 7.17 -0.39
C ALA A 618 -18.66 6.07 -0.28
N THR A 619 -19.49 5.88 -1.32
CA THR A 619 -20.58 4.88 -1.33
C THR A 619 -20.78 4.33 -2.73
N PHE A 620 -21.26 3.09 -2.82
CA PHE A 620 -21.67 2.47 -4.08
C PHE A 620 -22.70 3.33 -4.85
N LYS A 621 -23.66 3.97 -4.16
CA LYS A 621 -24.68 4.80 -4.82
C LYS A 621 -24.09 6.00 -5.57
N LYS A 622 -23.02 6.62 -5.03
CA LYS A 622 -22.31 7.71 -5.72
C LYS A 622 -21.55 7.17 -6.93
N PHE A 623 -20.87 6.04 -6.78
CA PHE A 623 -20.18 5.36 -7.87
C PHE A 623 -21.14 4.97 -9.01
N ASN A 624 -22.25 4.28 -8.71
CA ASN A 624 -23.19 3.81 -9.71
C ASN A 624 -23.82 4.95 -10.54
N ARG A 625 -23.99 6.13 -9.95
CA ARG A 625 -24.51 7.32 -10.64
C ARG A 625 -23.57 7.87 -11.71
N THR A 626 -22.28 7.56 -11.65
CA THR A 626 -21.32 8.00 -12.68
C THR A 626 -21.30 7.07 -13.89
N LEU A 627 -21.83 5.86 -13.76
CA LEU A 627 -21.79 4.86 -14.82
C LEU A 627 -22.79 5.16 -15.95
N LYS A 628 -22.41 4.83 -17.17
CA LYS A 628 -23.24 4.89 -18.37
C LYS A 628 -23.75 3.50 -18.72
N TRP A 629 -25.07 3.35 -18.81
CA TRP A 629 -25.72 2.08 -19.14
C TRP A 629 -25.94 1.96 -20.65
N THR A 630 -25.65 0.79 -21.21
CA THR A 630 -25.94 0.44 -22.61
C THR A 630 -26.59 -0.94 -22.64
N CYS A 631 -27.77 -1.04 -23.23
CA CYS A 631 -28.55 -2.29 -23.23
C CYS A 631 -29.05 -2.61 -24.63
N ASP A 632 -28.76 -3.83 -25.07
CA ASP A 632 -29.17 -4.37 -26.35
C ASP A 632 -30.70 -4.59 -26.38
N SER A 633 -31.27 -4.52 -27.59
CA SER A 633 -32.69 -4.75 -27.81
C SER A 633 -33.09 -6.22 -27.58
N GLY A 634 -34.36 -6.43 -27.27
CA GLY A 634 -34.94 -7.75 -27.00
C GLY A 634 -35.31 -7.95 -25.53
N ASP A 635 -36.08 -9.01 -25.30
CA ASP A 635 -36.56 -9.38 -23.98
C ASP A 635 -35.48 -10.08 -23.16
N PRO A 636 -35.44 -9.89 -21.82
CA PRO A 636 -34.49 -10.59 -20.95
C PRO A 636 -34.75 -12.10 -20.97
N ALA A 637 -33.69 -12.89 -20.76
CA ALA A 637 -33.89 -14.32 -20.50
C ALA A 637 -34.51 -14.48 -19.09
N VAL A 638 -35.57 -15.27 -18.98
CA VAL A 638 -36.26 -15.48 -17.71
C VAL A 638 -35.82 -16.80 -17.10
N LEU A 639 -35.11 -16.74 -15.97
CA LEU A 639 -34.80 -17.90 -15.15
C LEU A 639 -35.81 -17.99 -14.01
N GLU A 640 -36.76 -18.91 -14.13
CA GLU A 640 -37.75 -19.18 -13.10
C GLU A 640 -37.26 -20.25 -12.12
N ILE A 641 -37.37 -19.98 -10.82
CA ILE A 641 -36.96 -20.90 -9.76
C ILE A 641 -38.04 -21.02 -8.69
N THR A 642 -38.14 -22.20 -8.09
CA THR A 642 -38.98 -22.44 -6.90
C THR A 642 -38.15 -23.24 -5.89
N PRO A 643 -37.44 -22.56 -4.96
CA PRO A 643 -36.63 -23.25 -3.95
C PRO A 643 -37.50 -24.20 -3.13
N ASN A 644 -37.03 -25.43 -2.92
CA ASN A 644 -37.77 -26.47 -2.19
C ASN A 644 -36.97 -26.96 -0.97
N THR A 645 -37.50 -27.93 -0.24
CA THR A 645 -36.87 -28.47 0.98
C THR A 645 -35.51 -29.13 0.74
N SER A 646 -35.18 -29.49 -0.50
CA SER A 646 -33.87 -30.04 -0.84
C SER A 646 -32.81 -28.97 -1.11
N TRP A 647 -33.18 -27.70 -1.25
CA TRP A 647 -32.21 -26.61 -1.47
C TRP A 647 -31.51 -26.28 -0.14
N PRO A 648 -30.16 -26.13 -0.17
CA PRO A 648 -29.42 -25.61 0.98
C PRO A 648 -29.93 -24.25 1.46
N ASP A 649 -29.68 -23.90 2.72
CA ASP A 649 -30.07 -22.59 3.28
C ASP A 649 -29.28 -21.42 2.67
N VAL A 650 -28.10 -21.69 2.14
CA VAL A 650 -27.30 -20.71 1.40
C VAL A 650 -26.92 -21.30 0.06
N VAL A 651 -27.26 -20.59 -1.01
CA VAL A 651 -26.91 -20.90 -2.39
C VAL A 651 -26.37 -19.63 -3.05
N TYR A 652 -25.81 -19.73 -4.26
CA TYR A 652 -25.08 -18.63 -4.87
C TYR A 652 -25.55 -18.42 -6.31
N TYR A 653 -25.82 -17.17 -6.67
CA TYR A 653 -26.02 -16.79 -8.07
C TYR A 653 -24.70 -16.31 -8.65
N ASN A 654 -24.32 -16.79 -9.83
CA ASN A 654 -23.06 -16.45 -10.47
C ASN A 654 -23.16 -16.49 -12.00
N SER A 655 -22.10 -16.04 -12.69
CA SER A 655 -21.94 -16.30 -14.13
C SER A 655 -21.54 -17.76 -14.36
N PHE A 656 -22.09 -18.37 -15.41
CA PHE A 656 -21.74 -19.71 -15.85
C PHE A 656 -20.30 -19.81 -16.36
N THR A 657 -19.80 -18.73 -16.98
CA THR A 657 -18.53 -18.71 -17.71
C THR A 657 -17.40 -18.06 -16.92
N HIS A 658 -17.69 -17.18 -15.97
CA HIS A 658 -16.70 -16.37 -15.25
C HIS A 658 -16.91 -16.54 -13.75
N ALA A 659 -15.81 -16.73 -13.03
CA ALA A 659 -15.85 -16.82 -11.57
C ALA A 659 -15.97 -15.43 -10.93
N ASN A 660 -16.48 -15.42 -9.69
CA ASN A 660 -16.56 -14.30 -8.78
C ASN A 660 -17.27 -13.06 -9.36
N MET A 661 -18.50 -13.27 -9.85
CA MET A 661 -19.34 -12.19 -10.38
C MET A 661 -20.60 -11.95 -9.56
N GLY A 662 -21.08 -12.92 -8.78
CA GLY A 662 -22.31 -12.81 -8.01
C GLY A 662 -22.10 -13.13 -6.53
N TRP A 663 -23.19 -13.41 -5.82
CA TRP A 663 -23.16 -13.53 -4.37
C TRP A 663 -24.27 -14.44 -3.83
N LYS A 664 -24.61 -14.24 -2.55
CA LYS A 664 -25.40 -15.16 -1.73
C LYS A 664 -26.90 -14.98 -1.91
N ILE A 665 -27.54 -16.13 -1.84
CA ILE A 665 -28.97 -16.29 -1.71
C ILE A 665 -29.22 -17.08 -0.41
N HIS A 666 -29.97 -16.47 0.50
CA HIS A 666 -30.48 -17.11 1.70
C HIS A 666 -31.87 -17.70 1.43
N ILE A 667 -31.99 -19.01 1.57
CA ILE A 667 -33.23 -19.76 1.42
C ILE A 667 -33.85 -19.98 2.80
N VAL A 668 -35.02 -19.39 3.03
CA VAL A 668 -35.70 -19.43 4.33
C VAL A 668 -37.07 -20.11 4.23
N ASP A 669 -37.56 -20.65 5.34
CA ASP A 669 -38.92 -21.22 5.39
C ASP A 669 -39.98 -20.15 5.66
N SER A 670 -39.59 -19.11 6.40
CA SER A 670 -40.42 -17.93 6.64
C SER A 670 -39.58 -16.67 6.78
N TYR A 671 -40.15 -15.53 6.38
CA TYR A 671 -39.51 -14.22 6.51
C TYR A 671 -39.64 -13.69 7.95
N SER A 672 -39.16 -14.42 8.96
CA SER A 672 -39.06 -13.91 10.33
C SER A 672 -37.61 -13.55 10.64
N GLN A 673 -37.32 -12.26 10.84
CA GLN A 673 -36.06 -11.88 11.50
C GLN A 673 -36.14 -12.38 12.94
N SER A 674 -35.51 -13.51 13.26
CA SER A 674 -35.20 -13.78 14.66
C SER A 674 -34.13 -12.78 15.08
N ALA A 675 -34.46 -11.91 16.04
CA ALA A 675 -33.51 -11.01 16.67
C ALA A 675 -32.39 -11.79 17.37
N ARG A 676 -31.32 -12.10 16.63
CA ARG A 676 -29.97 -12.51 17.07
C ARG A 676 -29.08 -12.08 15.90
N SER A 677 -28.26 -11.01 15.96
CA SER A 677 -27.31 -10.64 17.01
C SER A 677 -26.87 -9.17 16.87
N HIS A 678 -27.39 -8.30 17.74
CA HIS A 678 -26.59 -7.23 18.35
C HIS A 678 -26.07 -7.80 19.68
N ALA A 679 -25.04 -8.64 19.62
CA ALA A 679 -24.29 -9.10 20.78
C ALA A 679 -22.92 -9.63 20.34
N SER A 680 -22.09 -8.75 19.79
CA SER A 680 -20.63 -8.92 19.77
C SER A 680 -19.98 -7.54 19.66
N ALA A 681 -20.47 -6.61 20.49
CA ALA A 681 -19.64 -5.56 21.08
C ALA A 681 -19.55 -5.95 22.56
N TYR A 682 -18.33 -6.01 23.10
CA TYR A 682 -17.95 -6.50 24.43
C TYR A 682 -17.80 -8.02 24.62
N SER A 683 -16.77 -8.62 24.01
CA SER A 683 -15.92 -9.58 24.73
C SER A 683 -14.57 -9.80 24.01
N SER A 684 -13.64 -8.86 24.18
CA SER A 684 -12.22 -9.12 23.94
C SER A 684 -11.41 -8.30 24.93
N PHE A 685 -11.53 -8.69 26.20
CA PHE A 685 -10.48 -8.49 27.19
C PHE A 685 -10.27 -9.81 27.93
N ASN A 686 -9.01 -10.21 28.03
CA ASN A 686 -8.44 -11.32 28.80
C ASN A 686 -8.49 -12.73 28.18
N HIS A 687 -7.55 -12.97 27.26
CA HIS A 687 -6.82 -14.24 27.24
C HIS A 687 -5.36 -13.99 27.56
N SER A 688 -5.05 -14.02 28.85
CA SER A 688 -3.74 -14.34 29.39
C SER A 688 -3.92 -14.76 30.85
N ILE A 689 -3.33 -15.90 31.21
CA ILE A 689 -3.12 -16.40 32.57
C ILE A 689 -4.34 -17.06 33.23
N ARG A 690 -4.34 -18.40 33.23
CA ARG A 690 -4.34 -19.23 34.46
C ARG A 690 -4.27 -20.71 34.12
N LEU A 691 -3.04 -21.21 34.06
CA LEU A 691 -2.74 -22.64 34.16
C LEU A 691 -1.81 -22.76 35.37
N LEU A 692 -2.39 -22.81 36.58
CA LEU A 692 -1.78 -23.37 37.79
C LEU A 692 -2.70 -23.22 39.02
N LEU A 693 -2.72 -24.29 39.81
CA LEU A 693 -3.17 -24.43 41.20
C LEU A 693 -4.63 -24.83 41.45
N ILE A 694 -4.84 -26.15 41.38
CA ILE A 694 -5.86 -26.83 42.18
C ILE A 694 -5.33 -26.96 43.62
N ALA A 695 -6.03 -26.25 44.51
CA ALA A 695 -6.36 -26.53 45.90
C ALA A 695 -5.41 -27.40 46.73
N SER A 696 -4.74 -26.75 47.67
CA SER A 696 -4.40 -27.30 48.97
C SER A 696 -5.67 -27.58 49.79
N SER A 697 -5.87 -28.84 50.19
CA SER A 697 -6.64 -29.20 51.38
C SER A 697 -5.92 -30.34 52.09
N PHE A 698 -5.37 -30.01 53.25
CA PHE A 698 -5.00 -30.88 54.37
C PHE A 698 -5.46 -32.34 54.30
N VAL A 699 -4.55 -33.29 54.50
CA VAL A 699 -4.55 -34.20 55.68
C VAL A 699 -3.15 -34.81 55.83
N VAL A 700 -2.69 -34.77 57.08
CA VAL A 700 -1.47 -35.28 57.68
C VAL A 700 -1.41 -36.82 57.59
N TRP A 701 -0.22 -37.42 57.39
CA TRP A 701 0.37 -38.52 58.18
C TRP A 701 1.44 -39.32 57.39
N THR A 702 2.67 -39.19 57.89
CA THR A 702 3.64 -40.27 58.20
C THR A 702 4.38 -41.09 57.13
N TRP A 703 5.72 -40.98 57.23
CA TRP A 703 6.75 -42.04 57.29
C TRP A 703 7.24 -42.75 56.00
N ALA A 704 8.51 -42.44 55.69
CA ALA A 704 9.65 -43.36 55.62
C ALA A 704 9.82 -44.37 54.46
N LEU A 705 11.08 -44.41 53.98
CA LEU A 705 11.77 -45.48 53.22
C LEU A 705 11.34 -45.56 51.74
N LYS A 706 12.22 -45.43 50.74
CA LYS A 706 13.57 -45.98 50.57
C LYS A 706 14.30 -45.19 49.48
#